data_AF-A0A6J8EIM7-F1
#
_entry.id   AF-A0A6J8EIM7-F1
#
_cell.length_a   1.000
_cell.length_b   1.000
_cell.length_c   1.000
_cell.angle_alpha   90.00
_cell.angle_beta   90.00
_cell.angle_gamma   90.00
#
_symmetry.space_group_name_H-M   'P 1'
#
loop_
_entity.id
_entity.type
_entity.pdbx_description
1 polymer ?
#
loop_
_entity_poly.entity_id
_entity_poly.type
_entity_poly.pdbx_seq_one_letter_code
_entity_poly.pdbx_strand_id
1 'polypeptide(L)'
;MIDQILSDMGSLLETDEDIAVTKGKNLMTDRHIVNTCLKNCLEKMRFECIPEDGDTPEEVRTKVAKLNGFKCNLHVIVNFASQAEIGLKQWEKNISNLDNVEDNNVNFTYNQSTTDFIRACCKLCVPGADEKSGYGSLFRTFLSDNNIDLKLTTFHGHRINLLFAMGASVFFHKDNIYEFIDLYFEKENRNNLLKAVANYVKNPMYLAGCRAFGIVDKLFTGPLWRIIENADHILDLNQVWEQFKGFLEIYSQDATDLVEGKILYKNYTNIDEIFGCLFAVEDEELNILTTEALQIILLNFQLILERQLSDCLPGGILNEKTDGIDINFREQSKSVATTNIISERDFANLDRLQREKPNANLIALEGIILFANNKTVKWLNNLESEKKSEYFKIARHRTPEIIKQFKERKIEIKNQHLLLLKKREADKLKKQLQKQQEIEKISKDIQNIGGLWQNIEDINKFLVNLTQNEKIEAVKTQLKFRKKVLHMNVEDKTLLQFSSNNISFSLAELISNLKVLIHLNINVNNTQSGTKDACIFYIKSKEEREQIMEKQRELICIKLNEIKIKQNHSVCEPVQKKPRKSNSNKSNYQSQNHDNVEETDFVVSKPSETYTPKSIALKAGQYIAVAYIDTWYPGQILSVKNDLLVQVKFLCPSQNMGNLFKWPQKDDISVVENIFIFCSDFEVNAKDSGGRTWVLTNYDTICSEYKKYYNTYFV
;
A
#
# COMPACT_ATOMS: atom_id res chain seq x y z
N MET A 1 -46.44 -29.14 -2.61
CA MET A 1 -45.12 -28.95 -3.27
C MET A 1 -44.38 -27.73 -2.73
N ILE A 2 -45.02 -26.56 -2.60
CA ILE A 2 -44.44 -25.41 -1.88
C ILE A 2 -44.29 -25.70 -0.38
N ASP A 3 -45.27 -26.35 0.25
CA ASP A 3 -45.15 -26.76 1.66
C ASP A 3 -44.11 -27.87 1.87
N GLN A 4 -43.87 -28.70 0.85
CA GLN A 4 -42.81 -29.71 0.88
C GLN A 4 -41.43 -29.06 0.70
N ILE A 5 -41.30 -28.05 -0.18
CA ILE A 5 -40.05 -27.29 -0.35
C ILE A 5 -39.76 -26.42 0.88
N LEU A 6 -40.78 -25.87 1.54
CA LEU A 6 -40.62 -25.12 2.79
C LEU A 6 -40.34 -26.06 3.98
N SER A 7 -40.90 -27.27 3.98
CA SER A 7 -40.53 -28.34 4.92
C SER A 7 -39.12 -28.86 4.67
N ASP A 8 -38.68 -28.96 3.42
CA ASP A 8 -37.33 -29.42 3.05
C ASP A 8 -36.29 -28.31 3.33
N MET A 9 -36.63 -27.03 3.14
CA MET A 9 -35.81 -25.88 3.55
C MET A 9 -35.82 -25.65 5.07
N GLY A 10 -36.93 -25.96 5.74
CA GLY A 10 -37.04 -26.01 7.20
C GLY A 10 -36.22 -27.16 7.79
N SER A 11 -36.22 -28.32 7.14
CA SER A 11 -35.39 -29.47 7.54
C SER A 11 -33.89 -29.22 7.36
N LEU A 12 -33.48 -28.37 6.42
CA LEU A 12 -32.09 -27.89 6.28
C LEU A 12 -31.66 -26.94 7.42
N LEU A 13 -32.62 -26.38 8.18
CA LEU A 13 -32.41 -25.58 9.37
C LEU A 13 -32.65 -26.39 10.67
N GLU A 14 -33.39 -27.51 10.60
CA GLU A 14 -33.68 -28.40 11.73
C GLU A 14 -32.73 -29.61 11.83
N THR A 15 -31.91 -29.89 10.82
CA THR A 15 -30.81 -30.87 10.96
C THR A 15 -29.62 -30.22 11.64
N ASP A 16 -29.54 -30.46 12.95
CA ASP A 16 -28.49 -30.09 13.90
C ASP A 16 -28.23 -28.57 13.96
N GLU A 17 -28.74 -27.92 15.01
CA GLU A 17 -28.30 -26.59 15.42
C GLU A 17 -26.76 -26.50 15.54
N ASP A 18 -26.08 -27.64 15.80
CA ASP A 18 -24.63 -27.79 15.75
C ASP A 18 -24.01 -27.74 14.34
N ILE A 19 -24.73 -28.14 13.27
CA ILE A 19 -24.25 -28.12 11.87
C ILE A 19 -24.42 -26.72 11.23
N ALA A 20 -25.48 -25.99 11.59
CA ALA A 20 -25.68 -24.63 11.09
C ALA A 20 -24.71 -23.61 11.73
N VAL A 21 -24.39 -23.77 13.02
CA VAL A 21 -23.41 -22.92 13.74
C VAL A 21 -21.96 -23.18 13.26
N THR A 22 -21.67 -24.39 12.78
CA THR A 22 -20.37 -24.77 12.21
C THR A 22 -20.20 -24.32 10.75
N LYS A 23 -21.26 -24.31 9.92
CA LYS A 23 -21.24 -23.73 8.57
C LYS A 23 -21.21 -22.20 8.62
N GLY A 24 -20.01 -21.65 8.74
CA GLY A 24 -19.75 -20.21 8.73
C GLY A 24 -18.84 -19.74 9.87
N LYS A 25 -18.30 -20.65 10.69
CA LYS A 25 -17.33 -20.34 11.75
C LYS A 25 -15.95 -19.98 11.20
N ASN A 26 -15.71 -20.22 9.92
CA ASN A 26 -14.44 -19.95 9.26
C ASN A 26 -14.60 -18.93 8.13
N LEU A 27 -13.63 -18.04 8.02
CA LEU A 27 -13.59 -17.01 7.01
C LEU A 27 -12.20 -17.03 6.36
N MET A 28 -12.16 -17.12 5.03
CA MET A 28 -10.95 -16.85 4.26
C MET A 28 -10.86 -15.35 4.01
N THR A 29 -9.79 -14.72 4.47
CA THR A 29 -9.53 -13.29 4.26
C THR A 29 -8.28 -13.09 3.43
N ASP A 30 -8.23 -11.98 2.68
CA ASP A 30 -6.92 -11.43 2.33
C ASP A 30 -6.22 -10.89 3.59
N ARG A 31 -4.96 -10.52 3.46
CA ARG A 31 -4.17 -9.95 4.56
C ARG A 31 -4.38 -8.43 4.71
N HIS A 32 -5.41 -7.87 4.05
CA HIS A 32 -5.67 -6.43 3.94
C HIS A 32 -6.55 -5.92 5.08
N ILE A 33 -6.37 -4.65 5.45
CA ILE A 33 -7.05 -4.02 6.60
C ILE A 33 -8.58 -4.04 6.49
N VAL A 34 -9.11 -3.99 5.26
CA VAL A 34 -10.54 -4.02 4.97
C VAL A 34 -11.17 -5.35 5.39
N ASN A 35 -10.48 -6.48 5.19
CA ASN A 35 -11.00 -7.78 5.62
C ASN A 35 -10.88 -8.01 7.13
N THR A 36 -9.93 -7.36 7.80
CA THR A 36 -9.93 -7.28 9.26
C THR A 36 -11.19 -6.58 9.77
N CYS A 37 -11.59 -5.47 9.13
CA CYS A 37 -12.85 -4.80 9.45
C CYS A 37 -14.06 -5.68 9.16
N LEU A 38 -14.09 -6.37 8.01
CA LEU A 38 -15.17 -7.31 7.66
C LEU A 38 -15.30 -8.42 8.71
N LYS A 39 -14.18 -9.03 9.11
CA LYS A 39 -14.16 -10.06 10.15
C LYS A 39 -14.79 -9.53 11.44
N ASN A 40 -14.37 -8.36 11.90
CA ASN A 40 -14.89 -7.75 13.13
C ASN A 40 -16.40 -7.46 13.02
N CYS A 41 -16.87 -7.00 11.85
CA CYS A 41 -18.30 -6.79 11.59
C CYS A 41 -19.08 -8.11 11.63
N LEU A 42 -18.55 -9.18 11.04
CA LEU A 42 -19.18 -10.51 11.04
C LEU A 42 -19.20 -11.14 12.44
N GLU A 43 -18.12 -11.01 13.21
CA GLU A 43 -18.08 -11.46 14.61
C GLU A 43 -19.10 -10.71 15.47
N LYS A 44 -19.24 -9.39 15.26
CA LYS A 44 -20.24 -8.57 15.93
C LYS A 44 -21.66 -9.01 15.56
N MET A 45 -21.93 -9.22 14.27
CA MET A 45 -23.23 -9.70 13.79
C MET A 45 -23.56 -11.08 14.36
N ARG A 46 -22.59 -12.01 14.40
CA ARG A 46 -22.77 -13.33 15.03
C ARG A 46 -23.10 -13.19 16.51
N PHE A 47 -22.40 -12.32 17.23
CA PHE A 47 -22.67 -12.07 18.63
C PHE A 47 -24.11 -11.54 18.86
N GLU A 48 -24.57 -10.62 18.01
CA GLU A 48 -25.93 -10.07 18.05
C GLU A 48 -27.02 -11.10 17.67
N CYS A 49 -26.69 -12.12 16.87
CA CYS A 49 -27.62 -13.19 16.49
C CYS A 49 -27.72 -14.35 17.50
N ILE A 50 -26.83 -14.44 18.49
CA ILE A 50 -26.91 -15.48 19.53
C ILE A 50 -28.02 -15.09 20.52
N PRO A 51 -29.07 -15.92 20.69
CA PRO A 51 -30.16 -15.65 21.63
C PRO A 51 -29.66 -15.32 23.03
N GLU A 52 -30.29 -14.35 23.70
CA GLU A 52 -30.06 -14.09 25.13
C GLU A 52 -30.84 -15.08 25.98
N ASP A 53 -30.55 -16.36 25.83
CA ASP A 53 -31.08 -17.36 26.75
C ASP A 53 -30.23 -17.28 28.01
N GLY A 54 -30.86 -16.88 29.12
CA GLY A 54 -30.23 -16.43 30.37
C GLY A 54 -29.26 -17.40 31.06
N ASP A 55 -29.07 -18.60 30.52
CA ASP A 55 -28.15 -19.64 31.03
C ASP A 55 -26.82 -19.74 30.27
N THR A 56 -26.61 -18.97 29.19
CA THR A 56 -25.35 -19.06 28.42
C THR A 56 -24.35 -17.99 28.88
N PRO A 57 -23.23 -18.36 29.55
CA PRO A 57 -22.25 -17.39 30.02
C PRO A 57 -21.68 -16.57 28.85
N GLU A 58 -21.42 -15.28 29.08
CA GLU A 58 -20.91 -14.36 28.04
C GLU A 58 -19.59 -14.83 27.41
N GLU A 59 -18.77 -15.57 28.17
CA GLU A 59 -17.56 -16.24 27.66
C GLU A 59 -17.87 -17.30 26.59
N VAL A 60 -18.96 -18.06 26.76
CA VAL A 60 -19.40 -19.09 25.81
C VAL A 60 -19.95 -18.42 24.56
N ARG A 61 -20.78 -17.39 24.73
CA ARG A 61 -21.30 -16.57 23.60
C ARG A 61 -20.17 -15.95 22.79
N THR A 62 -19.15 -15.41 23.46
CA THR A 62 -17.96 -14.84 22.81
C THR A 62 -17.15 -15.89 22.05
N LYS A 63 -16.97 -17.10 22.62
CA LYS A 63 -16.29 -18.21 21.94
C LYS A 63 -17.05 -18.73 20.72
N VAL A 64 -18.39 -18.75 20.76
CA VAL A 64 -19.25 -19.18 19.65
C VAL A 64 -19.34 -18.11 18.55
N ALA A 65 -19.30 -16.83 18.91
CA ALA A 65 -19.30 -15.71 17.97
C ALA A 65 -17.97 -15.57 17.21
N LYS A 66 -16.86 -16.01 17.81
CA LYS A 66 -15.51 -15.88 17.24
C LYS A 66 -15.36 -16.66 15.94
N LEU A 67 -14.80 -16.00 14.93
CA LEU A 67 -14.51 -16.59 13.63
C LEU A 67 -13.05 -17.03 13.54
N ASN A 68 -12.85 -18.24 13.02
CA ASN A 68 -11.56 -18.71 12.57
C ASN A 68 -11.20 -17.94 11.29
N GLY A 69 -10.24 -17.02 11.39
CA GLY A 69 -9.76 -16.24 10.24
C GLY A 69 -8.59 -16.93 9.59
N PHE A 70 -8.82 -17.56 8.45
CA PHE A 70 -7.76 -18.09 7.59
C PHE A 70 -7.30 -17.00 6.63
N LYS A 71 -5.99 -16.93 6.39
CA LYS A 71 -5.41 -15.98 5.43
C LYS A 71 -5.11 -16.71 4.13
N CYS A 72 -5.40 -16.06 3.01
CA CYS A 72 -5.12 -16.68 1.72
C CYS A 72 -3.60 -16.83 1.52
N ASN A 73 -3.17 -18.07 1.31
CA ASN A 73 -1.76 -18.43 1.14
C ASN A 73 -1.17 -17.94 -0.18
N LEU A 74 -1.99 -17.75 -1.21
CA LEU A 74 -1.57 -17.19 -2.49
C LEU A 74 -1.08 -15.74 -2.39
N HIS A 75 -1.63 -14.97 -1.44
CA HIS A 75 -1.17 -13.60 -1.17
C HIS A 75 0.25 -13.56 -0.63
N VAL A 76 0.73 -14.63 0.00
CA VAL A 76 2.14 -14.72 0.42
C VAL A 76 3.03 -14.70 -0.81
N ILE A 77 2.68 -15.49 -1.84
CA ILE A 77 3.42 -15.53 -3.11
C ILE A 77 3.34 -14.17 -3.83
N VAL A 78 2.18 -13.52 -3.83
CA VAL A 78 2.04 -12.16 -4.38
C VAL A 78 2.97 -11.17 -3.67
N ASN A 79 3.06 -11.25 -2.34
CA ASN A 79 3.95 -10.38 -1.55
C ASN A 79 5.44 -10.70 -1.76
N PHE A 80 5.78 -11.93 -2.16
CA PHE A 80 7.16 -12.28 -2.51
C PHE A 80 7.69 -11.42 -3.65
N ALA A 81 6.93 -11.16 -4.71
CA ALA A 81 7.49 -10.34 -5.80
C ALA A 81 7.74 -8.87 -5.39
N SER A 82 6.95 -8.30 -4.46
CA SER A 82 7.30 -6.99 -3.88
C SER A 82 8.59 -7.04 -3.07
N GLN A 83 8.83 -8.11 -2.30
CA GLN A 83 10.08 -8.29 -1.56
C GLN A 83 11.27 -8.62 -2.47
N ALA A 84 11.04 -9.36 -3.55
CA ALA A 84 12.04 -9.65 -4.57
C ALA A 84 12.49 -8.36 -5.26
N GLU A 85 11.57 -7.45 -5.57
CA GLU A 85 11.90 -6.14 -6.14
C GLU A 85 12.72 -5.29 -5.15
N ILE A 86 12.39 -5.31 -3.85
CA ILE A 86 13.18 -4.59 -2.83
C ILE A 86 14.58 -5.18 -2.73
N GLY A 87 14.70 -6.51 -2.59
CA GLY A 87 15.98 -7.20 -2.48
C GLY A 87 16.84 -7.00 -3.73
N LEU A 88 16.26 -7.14 -4.92
CA LEU A 88 16.99 -6.95 -6.17
C LEU A 88 17.46 -5.50 -6.34
N LYS A 89 16.64 -4.49 -5.99
CA LYS A 89 17.08 -3.09 -6.00
C LYS A 89 18.20 -2.82 -5.01
N GLN A 90 18.20 -3.48 -3.85
CA GLN A 90 19.32 -3.37 -2.89
C GLN A 90 20.60 -3.96 -3.49
N TRP A 91 20.51 -5.14 -4.08
CA TRP A 91 21.63 -5.79 -4.77
C TRP A 91 22.18 -4.93 -5.91
N GLU A 92 21.30 -4.42 -6.79
CA GLU A 92 21.67 -3.52 -7.90
C GLU A 92 22.40 -2.28 -7.39
N LYS A 93 21.91 -1.63 -6.32
CA LYS A 93 22.55 -0.46 -5.70
C LYS A 93 23.88 -0.76 -5.04
N ASN A 94 24.13 -1.99 -4.60
CA ASN A 94 25.40 -2.34 -4.00
C ASN A 94 26.49 -2.56 -5.06
N ILE A 95 26.09 -3.13 -6.20
CA ILE A 95 26.99 -3.47 -7.32
C ILE A 95 27.28 -2.23 -8.17
N SER A 96 26.24 -1.45 -8.46
CA SER A 96 26.40 -0.14 -9.10
C SER A 96 26.86 0.87 -8.04
N ASN A 97 27.84 1.73 -8.34
CA ASN A 97 28.23 2.83 -7.43
C ASN A 97 27.14 3.94 -7.37
N LEU A 98 25.89 3.60 -7.05
CA LEU A 98 24.74 4.52 -7.02
C LEU A 98 24.52 5.18 -5.64
N ASP A 99 25.59 5.38 -4.88
CA ASP A 99 25.55 6.27 -3.72
C ASP A 99 25.69 7.72 -4.23
N ASN A 100 24.56 8.43 -4.30
CA ASN A 100 24.44 9.88 -4.56
C ASN A 100 24.66 10.38 -6.00
N VAL A 101 23.93 9.85 -6.98
CA VAL A 101 23.76 10.54 -8.28
C VAL A 101 22.29 10.88 -8.49
N GLU A 102 21.91 12.14 -8.27
CA GLU A 102 20.73 12.71 -8.91
C GLU A 102 21.04 12.79 -10.42
N ASP A 103 20.52 11.82 -11.18
CA ASP A 103 20.66 11.74 -12.64
C ASP A 103 20.09 13.00 -13.31
N ASN A 104 20.96 13.96 -13.63
CA ASN A 104 20.60 15.18 -14.35
C ASN A 104 21.14 15.23 -15.79
N ASN A 105 21.68 14.14 -16.35
CA ASN A 105 22.30 14.20 -17.68
C ASN A 105 21.92 13.11 -18.69
N VAL A 106 20.78 12.46 -18.51
CA VAL A 106 20.07 11.84 -19.65
C VAL A 106 18.58 12.01 -19.43
N ASN A 107 17.85 12.55 -20.42
CA ASN A 107 16.38 12.59 -20.44
C ASN A 107 15.76 11.17 -20.59
N PHE A 108 16.29 10.17 -19.88
CA PHE A 108 15.72 8.85 -19.77
C PHE A 108 14.94 8.77 -18.46
N THR A 109 13.62 8.87 -18.56
CA THR A 109 12.65 8.67 -17.47
C THR A 109 12.55 7.22 -16.97
N TYR A 110 13.50 6.36 -17.32
CA TYR A 110 13.56 4.98 -16.85
C TYR A 110 14.57 4.90 -15.71
N ASN A 111 14.08 4.65 -14.48
CA ASN A 111 14.94 4.20 -13.39
C ASN A 111 15.71 2.95 -13.89
N GLN A 112 17.02 2.91 -13.71
CA GLN A 112 17.86 1.83 -14.26
C GLN A 112 17.80 0.60 -13.35
N SER A 113 16.70 -0.16 -13.42
CA SER A 113 16.49 -1.39 -12.63
C SER A 113 16.10 -2.59 -13.51
N THR A 114 16.31 -3.80 -13.02
CA THR A 114 15.88 -5.04 -13.72
C THR A 114 14.36 -5.04 -13.92
N THR A 115 13.57 -4.52 -12.98
CA THR A 115 12.11 -4.47 -13.15
C THR A 115 11.71 -3.51 -14.27
N ASP A 116 12.44 -2.40 -14.43
CA ASP A 116 12.23 -1.47 -15.53
C ASP A 116 12.72 -2.01 -16.87
N PHE A 117 13.80 -2.80 -16.87
CA PHE A 117 14.23 -3.57 -18.03
C PHE A 117 13.12 -4.53 -18.49
N ILE A 118 12.55 -5.32 -17.57
CA ILE A 118 11.45 -6.24 -17.89
C ILE A 118 10.25 -5.48 -18.47
N ARG A 119 9.86 -4.36 -17.83
CA ARG A 119 8.76 -3.51 -18.32
C ARG A 119 9.05 -2.93 -19.70
N ALA A 120 10.27 -2.48 -19.95
CA ALA A 120 10.69 -1.93 -21.24
C ALA A 120 10.62 -3.00 -22.34
N CYS A 121 11.09 -4.22 -22.08
CA CYS A 121 10.95 -5.35 -22.99
C CYS A 121 9.48 -5.67 -23.28
N CYS A 122 8.61 -5.71 -22.27
CA CYS A 122 7.18 -5.95 -22.50
C CYS A 122 6.54 -4.84 -23.35
N LYS A 123 6.84 -3.57 -23.08
CA LYS A 123 6.37 -2.42 -23.89
C LYS A 123 6.84 -2.52 -25.34
N LEU A 124 8.09 -2.93 -25.55
CA LEU A 124 8.69 -3.03 -26.87
C LEU A 124 8.10 -4.21 -27.67
N CYS A 125 8.00 -5.38 -27.04
CA CYS A 125 7.86 -6.67 -27.74
C CYS A 125 6.44 -7.24 -27.72
N VAL A 126 5.52 -6.73 -26.90
CA VAL A 126 4.17 -7.29 -26.76
C VAL A 126 3.14 -6.44 -27.50
N PRO A 127 2.32 -7.03 -28.40
CA PRO A 127 1.27 -6.30 -29.09
C PRO A 127 0.30 -5.61 -28.11
N GLY A 128 0.00 -4.34 -28.37
CA GLY A 128 -0.92 -3.54 -27.54
C GLY A 128 -0.35 -3.07 -26.19
N ALA A 129 0.93 -3.34 -25.89
CA ALA A 129 1.56 -2.86 -24.65
C ALA A 129 1.97 -1.37 -24.73
N ASP A 130 2.52 -0.93 -25.86
CA ASP A 130 2.79 0.47 -26.17
C ASP A 130 2.56 0.73 -27.67
N GLU A 131 1.45 1.38 -28.00
CA GLU A 131 1.07 1.67 -29.39
C GLU A 131 1.90 2.81 -30.02
N LYS A 132 2.62 3.61 -29.21
CA LYS A 132 3.38 4.76 -29.72
C LYS A 132 4.84 4.41 -29.99
N SER A 133 5.45 3.65 -29.09
CA SER A 133 6.90 3.38 -29.11
C SER A 133 7.23 1.89 -29.22
N GLY A 134 6.25 1.01 -29.04
CA GLY A 134 6.41 -0.44 -29.11
C GLY A 134 6.31 -0.99 -30.53
N TYR A 135 6.93 -2.15 -30.74
CA TYR A 135 7.01 -2.85 -32.02
C TYR A 135 6.52 -4.30 -31.91
N GLY A 136 5.62 -4.60 -30.97
CA GLY A 136 5.27 -5.98 -30.62
C GLY A 136 4.68 -6.82 -31.76
N SER A 137 3.97 -6.20 -32.71
CA SER A 137 3.50 -6.92 -33.91
C SER A 137 4.64 -7.31 -34.83
N LEU A 138 5.61 -6.42 -35.07
CA LEU A 138 6.79 -6.70 -35.89
C LEU A 138 7.70 -7.74 -35.22
N PHE A 139 7.90 -7.62 -33.91
CA PHE A 139 8.69 -8.59 -33.15
C PHE A 139 8.04 -9.98 -33.18
N ARG A 140 6.71 -10.07 -33.07
CA ARG A 140 5.99 -11.34 -33.23
C ARG A 140 6.20 -11.95 -34.61
N THR A 141 6.16 -11.15 -35.68
CA THR A 141 6.45 -11.62 -37.03
C THR A 141 7.89 -12.12 -37.14
N PHE A 142 8.86 -11.36 -36.64
CA PHE A 142 10.27 -11.77 -36.60
C PHE A 142 10.47 -13.10 -35.88
N LEU A 143 9.84 -13.32 -34.74
CA LEU A 143 9.92 -14.61 -34.04
C LEU A 143 9.26 -15.75 -34.83
N SER A 144 8.12 -15.47 -35.48
CA SER A 144 7.41 -16.47 -36.29
C SER A 144 8.24 -16.92 -37.49
N ASP A 145 8.94 -15.99 -38.15
CA ASP A 145 9.86 -16.30 -39.26
C ASP A 145 11.04 -17.18 -38.80
N ASN A 146 11.41 -17.11 -37.52
CA ASN A 146 12.44 -17.94 -36.90
C ASN A 146 11.89 -19.21 -36.21
N ASN A 147 10.59 -19.52 -36.35
CA ASN A 147 9.91 -20.62 -35.66
C ASN A 147 10.00 -20.57 -34.13
N ILE A 148 10.01 -19.36 -33.55
CA ILE A 148 10.06 -19.14 -32.10
C ILE A 148 8.71 -18.59 -31.63
N ASP A 149 8.18 -19.15 -30.55
CA ASP A 149 6.96 -18.63 -29.93
C ASP A 149 7.25 -17.44 -29.00
N LEU A 150 6.46 -16.38 -29.13
CA LEU A 150 6.49 -15.25 -28.19
C LEU A 150 6.02 -15.71 -26.80
N LYS A 151 6.93 -15.66 -25.81
CA LYS A 151 6.63 -16.02 -24.40
C LYS A 151 6.29 -14.81 -23.52
N LEU A 152 6.60 -13.59 -23.97
CA LEU A 152 6.29 -12.35 -23.25
C LEU A 152 4.79 -12.02 -23.29
N THR A 153 4.30 -11.39 -22.21
CA THR A 153 2.89 -10.99 -22.06
C THR A 153 2.76 -9.54 -21.60
N THR A 154 1.55 -8.98 -21.70
CA THR A 154 1.27 -7.59 -21.33
C THR A 154 1.38 -7.38 -19.83
N PHE A 155 2.00 -6.28 -19.39
CA PHE A 155 2.11 -5.92 -17.97
C PHE A 155 0.79 -5.32 -17.39
N HIS A 156 -0.24 -5.11 -18.23
CA HIS A 156 -1.49 -4.44 -17.84
C HIS A 156 -2.42 -5.40 -17.07
N GLY A 157 -2.84 -5.01 -15.86
CA GLY A 157 -3.90 -5.70 -15.12
C GLY A 157 -3.52 -7.02 -14.42
N HIS A 158 -2.24 -7.38 -14.34
CA HIS A 158 -1.82 -8.68 -13.81
C HIS A 158 -1.16 -8.61 -12.42
N ARG A 159 -1.40 -9.67 -11.63
CA ARG A 159 -0.85 -9.87 -10.28
C ARG A 159 0.67 -9.78 -10.31
N ILE A 160 1.24 -9.18 -9.27
CA ILE A 160 2.68 -8.98 -9.03
C ILE A 160 3.54 -10.24 -9.27
N ASN A 161 2.95 -11.44 -9.18
CA ASN A 161 3.61 -12.71 -9.48
C ASN A 161 4.03 -12.90 -10.95
N LEU A 162 3.41 -12.17 -11.90
CA LEU A 162 3.79 -12.19 -13.31
C LEU A 162 5.23 -11.67 -13.51
N LEU A 163 5.77 -10.89 -12.56
CA LEU A 163 7.12 -10.36 -12.62
C LEU A 163 8.18 -11.47 -12.78
N PHE A 164 8.04 -12.59 -12.05
CA PHE A 164 8.98 -13.71 -12.12
C PHE A 164 8.96 -14.39 -13.48
N ALA A 165 7.76 -14.75 -13.96
CA ALA A 165 7.56 -15.35 -15.28
C ALA A 165 8.02 -14.42 -16.43
N MET A 166 7.82 -13.10 -16.30
CA MET A 166 8.31 -12.13 -17.28
C MET A 166 9.82 -11.98 -17.22
N GLY A 167 10.45 -12.03 -16.04
CA GLY A 167 11.91 -12.12 -15.92
C GLY A 167 12.47 -13.33 -16.68
N ALA A 168 11.86 -14.50 -16.49
CA ALA A 168 12.21 -15.72 -17.22
C ALA A 168 12.09 -15.54 -18.75
N SER A 169 10.97 -14.94 -19.19
CA SER A 169 10.67 -14.73 -20.60
C SER A 169 11.62 -13.72 -21.25
N VAL A 170 11.99 -12.65 -20.54
CA VAL A 170 12.98 -11.67 -21.02
C VAL A 170 14.35 -12.30 -21.14
N PHE A 171 14.77 -13.11 -20.17
CA PHE A 171 16.05 -13.82 -20.24
C PHE A 171 16.10 -14.81 -21.41
N PHE A 172 15.00 -15.52 -21.66
CA PHE A 172 14.86 -16.42 -22.80
C PHE A 172 14.97 -15.68 -24.14
N HIS A 173 14.27 -14.54 -24.29
CA HIS A 173 14.23 -13.77 -25.53
C HIS A 173 15.37 -12.76 -25.67
N LYS A 174 16.34 -12.67 -24.74
CA LYS A 174 17.36 -11.59 -24.71
C LYS A 174 18.13 -11.47 -26.04
N ASP A 175 18.51 -12.61 -26.61
CA ASP A 175 19.29 -12.67 -27.85
C ASP A 175 18.42 -12.31 -29.05
N ASN A 176 17.18 -12.83 -29.11
CA ASN A 176 16.22 -12.50 -30.14
C ASN A 176 15.82 -11.02 -30.14
N ILE A 177 15.64 -10.43 -28.95
CA ILE A 177 15.35 -9.00 -28.79
C ILE A 177 16.53 -8.17 -29.28
N TYR A 178 17.75 -8.53 -28.90
CA TYR A 178 18.93 -7.82 -29.34
C TYR A 178 19.11 -7.88 -30.86
N GLU A 179 18.99 -9.07 -31.43
CA GLU A 179 19.08 -9.31 -32.87
C GLU A 179 18.01 -8.53 -33.65
N PHE A 180 16.76 -8.56 -33.20
CA PHE A 180 15.68 -7.78 -33.79
C PHE A 180 15.99 -6.28 -33.80
N ILE A 181 16.49 -5.74 -32.68
CA ILE A 181 16.84 -4.32 -32.59
C ILE A 181 18.01 -3.99 -33.53
N ASP A 182 18.98 -4.88 -33.67
CA ASP A 182 20.18 -4.64 -34.47
C ASP A 182 19.94 -4.77 -35.98
N LEU A 183 19.14 -5.75 -36.41
CA LEU A 183 18.82 -6.00 -37.81
C LEU A 183 17.89 -4.93 -38.41
N TYR A 184 16.88 -4.49 -37.65
CA TYR A 184 15.82 -3.65 -38.19
C TYR A 184 15.99 -2.16 -37.89
N PHE A 185 16.89 -1.77 -36.97
CA PHE A 185 17.02 -0.38 -36.55
C PHE A 185 18.48 0.08 -36.45
N GLU A 186 18.84 1.02 -37.33
CA GLU A 186 20.11 1.75 -37.28
C GLU A 186 20.26 2.49 -35.94
N LYS A 187 21.47 2.47 -35.36
CA LYS A 187 21.73 3.01 -34.01
C LYS A 187 21.28 4.46 -33.81
N GLU A 188 21.46 5.31 -34.83
CA GLU A 188 21.11 6.73 -34.79
C GLU A 188 19.59 6.96 -34.80
N ASN A 189 18.85 6.06 -35.46
CA ASN A 189 17.40 6.14 -35.68
C ASN A 189 16.56 5.42 -34.62
N ARG A 190 17.19 4.84 -33.59
CA ARG A 190 16.48 4.17 -32.48
C ARG A 190 15.76 5.19 -31.60
N ASN A 191 14.48 4.93 -31.31
CA ASN A 191 13.73 5.66 -30.29
C ASN A 191 14.29 5.38 -28.88
N ASN A 192 13.87 6.15 -27.87
CA ASN A 192 14.39 6.00 -26.51
C ASN A 192 14.11 4.62 -25.91
N LEU A 193 12.98 3.99 -26.25
CA LEU A 193 12.66 2.64 -25.76
C LEU A 193 13.62 1.59 -26.32
N LEU A 194 13.89 1.62 -27.62
CA LEU A 194 14.86 0.75 -28.29
C LEU A 194 16.27 0.94 -27.73
N LYS A 195 16.69 2.20 -27.50
CA LYS A 195 17.98 2.52 -26.89
C LYS A 195 18.09 1.98 -25.46
N ALA A 196 17.05 2.16 -24.65
CA ALA A 196 17.02 1.62 -23.29
C ALA A 196 17.13 0.10 -23.28
N VAL A 197 16.29 -0.61 -24.05
CA VAL A 197 16.31 -2.07 -24.12
C VAL A 197 17.66 -2.58 -24.63
N ALA A 198 18.22 -1.99 -25.69
CA ALA A 198 19.52 -2.38 -26.21
C ALA A 198 20.66 -2.22 -25.18
N ASN A 199 20.59 -1.18 -24.34
CA ASN A 199 21.56 -0.98 -23.26
C ASN A 199 21.36 -2.00 -22.13
N TYR A 200 20.11 -2.28 -21.75
CA TYR A 200 19.82 -3.24 -20.70
C TYR A 200 20.26 -4.66 -21.06
N VAL A 201 19.98 -5.12 -22.29
CA VAL A 201 20.35 -6.47 -22.74
C VAL A 201 21.87 -6.69 -22.71
N LYS A 202 22.68 -5.64 -22.89
CA LYS A 202 24.15 -5.74 -22.84
C LYS A 202 24.73 -5.75 -21.43
N ASN A 203 23.94 -5.40 -20.41
CA ASN A 203 24.45 -5.27 -19.06
C ASN A 203 24.21 -6.58 -18.29
N PRO A 204 25.28 -7.28 -17.87
CA PRO A 204 25.18 -8.59 -17.22
C PRO A 204 24.44 -8.52 -15.87
N MET A 205 24.44 -7.38 -15.19
CA MET A 205 23.72 -7.20 -13.92
C MET A 205 22.20 -7.32 -14.12
N TYR A 206 21.63 -6.68 -15.14
CA TYR A 206 20.19 -6.74 -15.41
C TYR A 206 19.78 -8.10 -15.98
N LEU A 207 20.66 -8.74 -16.77
CA LEU A 207 20.46 -10.12 -17.21
C LEU A 207 20.45 -11.10 -16.03
N ALA A 208 21.39 -10.96 -15.09
CA ALA A 208 21.43 -11.74 -13.86
C ALA A 208 20.15 -11.57 -13.03
N GLY A 209 19.66 -10.33 -12.90
CA GLY A 209 18.38 -10.05 -12.23
C GLY A 209 17.19 -10.73 -12.90
N CYS A 210 17.10 -10.67 -14.25
CA CYS A 210 16.07 -11.38 -15.00
C CYS A 210 16.15 -12.90 -14.82
N ARG A 211 17.37 -13.45 -14.86
CA ARG A 211 17.63 -14.87 -14.64
C ARG A 211 17.24 -15.31 -13.23
N ALA A 212 17.63 -14.55 -12.21
CA ALA A 212 17.28 -14.83 -10.82
C ALA A 212 15.75 -14.87 -10.63
N PHE A 213 15.02 -13.92 -11.19
CA PHE A 213 13.55 -13.96 -11.20
C PHE A 213 12.98 -15.17 -11.94
N GLY A 214 13.59 -15.57 -13.06
CA GLY A 214 13.17 -16.78 -13.78
C GLY A 214 13.43 -18.08 -13.02
N ILE A 215 14.57 -18.18 -12.33
CA ILE A 215 14.89 -19.31 -11.45
C ILE A 215 13.87 -19.37 -10.30
N VAL A 216 13.53 -18.23 -9.69
CA VAL A 216 12.50 -18.14 -8.66
C VAL A 216 11.13 -18.60 -9.19
N ASP A 217 10.75 -18.21 -10.41
CA ASP A 217 9.52 -18.69 -11.07
C ASP A 217 9.49 -20.22 -11.18
N LYS A 218 10.56 -20.81 -11.72
CA LYS A 218 10.60 -22.24 -12.06
C LYS A 218 10.78 -23.14 -10.84
N LEU A 219 11.57 -22.72 -9.85
CA LEU A 219 11.93 -23.55 -8.70
C LEU A 219 11.07 -23.28 -7.47
N PHE A 220 10.49 -22.09 -7.32
CA PHE A 220 9.73 -21.71 -6.12
C PHE A 220 8.31 -21.26 -6.41
N THR A 221 8.10 -20.08 -6.96
CA THR A 221 6.78 -19.43 -6.96
C THR A 221 5.79 -20.13 -7.88
N GLY A 222 6.24 -20.64 -9.04
CA GLY A 222 5.43 -21.45 -9.94
C GLY A 222 5.01 -22.79 -9.31
N PRO A 223 5.94 -23.63 -8.83
CA PRO A 223 5.60 -24.86 -8.11
C PRO A 223 4.71 -24.63 -6.88
N LEU A 224 5.03 -23.65 -6.02
CA LEU A 224 4.24 -23.32 -4.83
C LEU A 224 2.82 -22.89 -5.21
N TRP A 225 2.65 -22.11 -6.28
CA TRP A 225 1.33 -21.74 -6.78
C TRP A 225 0.50 -22.97 -7.14
N ARG A 226 1.08 -23.92 -7.88
CA ARG A 226 0.42 -25.18 -8.25
C ARG A 226 0.10 -26.03 -7.03
N ILE A 227 0.99 -26.09 -6.03
CA ILE A 227 0.75 -26.84 -4.80
C ILE A 227 -0.43 -26.23 -4.03
N ILE A 228 -0.50 -24.90 -3.91
CA ILE A 228 -1.60 -24.20 -3.22
C ILE A 228 -2.93 -24.40 -3.94
N GLU A 229 -2.95 -24.31 -5.27
CA GLU A 229 -4.17 -24.49 -6.06
C GLU A 229 -4.71 -25.93 -6.00
N ASN A 230 -3.82 -26.91 -5.88
CA ASN A 230 -4.18 -28.33 -5.83
C ASN A 230 -4.29 -28.89 -4.40
N ALA A 231 -4.11 -28.06 -3.37
CA ALA A 231 -4.23 -28.51 -1.99
C ALA A 231 -5.69 -28.79 -1.62
N ASP A 232 -5.94 -29.97 -1.05
CA ASP A 232 -7.28 -30.38 -0.59
C ASP A 232 -7.72 -29.59 0.64
N HIS A 233 -6.78 -29.29 1.55
CA HIS A 233 -7.06 -28.56 2.79
C HIS A 233 -6.01 -27.48 3.09
N ILE A 234 -6.43 -26.38 3.73
CA ILE A 234 -5.57 -25.24 4.06
C ILE A 234 -4.41 -25.62 5.00
N LEU A 235 -4.62 -26.61 5.88
CA LEU A 235 -3.61 -27.08 6.84
C LEU A 235 -2.52 -27.94 6.20
N ASP A 236 -2.80 -28.57 5.05
CA ASP A 236 -1.80 -29.39 4.33
C ASP A 236 -0.65 -28.52 3.81
N LEU A 237 -0.89 -27.22 3.69
CA LEU A 237 0.11 -26.24 3.29
C LEU A 237 1.12 -25.92 4.41
N ASN A 238 0.85 -26.27 5.67
CA ASN A 238 1.77 -25.97 6.77
C ASN A 238 3.12 -26.66 6.58
N GLN A 239 3.10 -27.95 6.24
CA GLN A 239 4.32 -28.72 5.95
C GLN A 239 5.06 -28.19 4.72
N VAL A 240 4.31 -27.74 3.70
CA VAL A 240 4.90 -27.12 2.49
C VAL A 240 5.63 -25.83 2.85
N TRP A 241 5.05 -24.99 3.73
CA TRP A 241 5.68 -23.75 4.17
C TRP A 241 6.89 -23.98 5.07
N GLU A 242 6.85 -25.00 5.91
CA GLU A 242 8.00 -25.41 6.73
C GLU A 242 9.16 -25.90 5.84
N GLN A 243 8.87 -26.76 4.86
CA GLN A 243 9.86 -27.20 3.89
C GLN A 243 10.45 -26.01 3.11
N PHE A 244 9.59 -25.09 2.66
CA PHE A 244 10.04 -23.89 1.96
C PHE A 244 10.91 -22.99 2.85
N LYS A 245 10.57 -22.84 4.14
CA LYS A 245 11.42 -22.12 5.10
C LYS A 245 12.82 -22.73 5.16
N GLY A 246 12.92 -24.06 5.26
CA GLY A 246 14.22 -24.75 5.25
C GLY A 246 15.02 -24.49 3.97
N PHE A 247 14.36 -24.43 2.80
CA PHE A 247 15.02 -24.04 1.56
C PHE A 247 15.53 -22.59 1.59
N LEU A 248 14.76 -21.64 2.14
CA LEU A 248 15.21 -20.26 2.26
C LEU A 248 16.42 -20.12 3.19
N GLU A 249 16.47 -20.84 4.30
CA GLU A 249 17.59 -20.81 5.25
C GLU A 249 18.89 -21.32 4.61
N ILE A 250 18.81 -22.35 3.77
CA ILE A 250 19.97 -22.90 3.05
C ILE A 250 20.39 -21.96 1.92
N TYR A 251 19.45 -21.63 1.01
CA TYR A 251 19.79 -20.97 -0.24
C TYR A 251 19.93 -19.44 -0.14
N SER A 252 19.51 -18.83 0.97
CA SER A 252 19.90 -17.45 1.27
C SER A 252 21.39 -17.31 1.60
N GLN A 253 22.02 -18.40 2.08
CA GLN A 253 23.45 -18.43 2.36
C GLN A 253 24.26 -18.79 1.11
N ASP A 254 23.84 -19.84 0.42
CA ASP A 254 24.47 -20.32 -0.81
C ASP A 254 23.42 -20.79 -1.82
N ALA A 255 23.28 -20.06 -2.94
CA ALA A 255 22.30 -20.36 -3.99
C ALA A 255 22.92 -21.10 -5.19
N THR A 256 24.18 -21.56 -5.11
CA THR A 256 24.91 -22.18 -6.23
C THR A 256 24.14 -23.36 -6.83
N ASP A 257 23.67 -24.28 -5.98
CA ASP A 257 22.80 -25.41 -6.36
C ASP A 257 21.56 -24.98 -7.17
N LEU A 258 20.98 -23.81 -6.87
CA LEU A 258 19.81 -23.31 -7.58
C LEU A 258 20.16 -22.82 -8.97
N VAL A 259 21.33 -22.20 -9.13
CA VAL A 259 21.86 -21.76 -10.44
C VAL A 259 22.23 -22.95 -11.32
N GLU A 260 22.64 -24.07 -10.71
CA GLU A 260 22.87 -25.35 -11.40
C GLU A 260 21.57 -26.09 -11.77
N GLY A 261 20.41 -25.60 -11.33
CA GLY A 261 19.11 -26.15 -11.70
C GLY A 261 18.59 -27.27 -10.80
N LYS A 262 19.03 -27.32 -9.53
CA LYS A 262 18.53 -28.29 -8.55
C LYS A 262 17.01 -28.14 -8.36
N ILE A 263 16.28 -29.17 -8.79
CA ILE A 263 14.81 -29.19 -8.70
C ILE A 263 14.38 -29.51 -7.26
N LEU A 264 13.63 -28.60 -6.65
CA LEU A 264 13.13 -28.74 -5.27
C LEU A 264 11.77 -29.45 -5.21
N TYR A 265 10.85 -29.10 -6.12
CA TYR A 265 9.49 -29.65 -6.17
C TYR A 265 9.26 -30.48 -7.44
N LYS A 266 9.84 -31.69 -7.49
CA LYS A 266 9.88 -32.54 -8.69
C LYS A 266 8.55 -32.70 -9.43
N ASN A 267 7.44 -32.88 -8.70
CA ASN A 267 6.13 -33.12 -9.30
C ASN A 267 5.42 -31.84 -9.80
N TYR A 268 5.93 -30.66 -9.45
CA TYR A 268 5.27 -29.38 -9.72
C TYR A 268 6.13 -28.40 -10.53
N THR A 269 7.40 -28.73 -10.79
CA THR A 269 8.29 -27.95 -11.66
C THR A 269 8.02 -28.28 -13.13
N ASN A 270 7.80 -27.24 -13.94
CA ASN A 270 7.62 -27.39 -15.38
C ASN A 270 8.97 -27.30 -16.09
N ILE A 271 9.36 -28.34 -16.80
CA ILE A 271 10.60 -28.40 -17.59
C ILE A 271 10.24 -28.08 -19.04
N ASP A 272 10.49 -26.84 -19.44
CA ASP A 272 10.23 -26.33 -20.79
C ASP A 272 11.49 -25.66 -21.38
N GLU A 273 11.39 -25.10 -22.59
CA GLU A 273 12.50 -24.40 -23.26
C GLU A 273 13.07 -23.26 -22.43
N ILE A 274 12.23 -22.57 -21.65
CA ILE A 274 12.65 -21.50 -20.73
C ILE A 274 13.48 -22.10 -19.60
N PHE A 275 13.06 -23.22 -19.01
CA PHE A 275 13.86 -23.96 -18.03
C PHE A 275 15.24 -24.28 -18.62
N GLY A 276 15.30 -24.88 -19.82
CA GLY A 276 16.56 -25.17 -20.50
C GLY A 276 17.46 -23.93 -20.65
N CYS A 277 16.91 -22.82 -21.13
CA CYS A 277 17.66 -21.58 -21.33
C CYS A 277 18.20 -20.97 -20.02
N LEU A 278 17.47 -21.06 -18.90
CA LEU A 278 17.88 -20.50 -17.62
C LEU A 278 19.09 -21.24 -17.01
N PHE A 279 19.22 -22.54 -17.27
CA PHE A 279 20.23 -23.40 -16.64
C PHE A 279 21.36 -23.83 -17.59
N ALA A 280 21.24 -23.61 -18.90
CA ALA A 280 22.30 -23.89 -19.88
C ALA A 280 23.39 -22.80 -19.97
N VAL A 281 23.55 -21.97 -18.94
CA VAL A 281 24.45 -20.81 -18.95
C VAL A 281 25.84 -21.19 -18.43
N GLU A 282 26.86 -21.07 -19.28
CA GLU A 282 28.26 -21.37 -18.94
C GLU A 282 29.06 -20.14 -18.49
N ASP A 283 28.50 -18.93 -18.60
CA ASP A 283 29.16 -17.68 -18.20
C ASP A 283 29.32 -17.60 -16.67
N GLU A 284 30.58 -17.66 -16.21
CA GLU A 284 30.95 -17.64 -14.78
C GLU A 284 30.58 -16.32 -14.10
N GLU A 285 30.78 -15.18 -14.76
CA GLU A 285 30.45 -13.87 -14.20
C GLU A 285 28.93 -13.74 -14.01
N LEU A 286 28.17 -14.13 -15.03
CA LEU A 286 26.71 -14.13 -14.96
C LEU A 286 26.18 -15.11 -13.92
N ASN A 287 26.82 -16.28 -13.75
CA ASN A 287 26.51 -17.24 -12.69
C ASN A 287 26.71 -16.63 -11.30
N ILE A 288 27.87 -15.99 -11.05
CA ILE A 288 28.15 -15.32 -9.77
C ILE A 288 27.11 -14.24 -9.47
N LEU A 289 26.84 -13.34 -10.43
CA LEU A 289 25.87 -12.27 -10.27
C LEU A 289 24.46 -12.81 -9.99
N THR A 290 24.07 -13.90 -10.67
CA THR A 290 22.77 -14.54 -10.47
C THR A 290 22.68 -15.17 -9.08
N THR A 291 23.73 -15.82 -8.60
CA THR A 291 23.82 -16.39 -7.25
C THR A 291 23.67 -15.32 -6.18
N GLU A 292 24.39 -14.20 -6.30
CA GLU A 292 24.30 -13.08 -5.36
C GLU A 292 22.89 -12.47 -5.32
N ALA A 293 22.28 -12.26 -6.49
CA ALA A 293 20.92 -11.74 -6.60
C ALA A 293 19.89 -12.68 -5.94
N LEU A 294 20.01 -13.99 -6.19
CA LEU A 294 19.14 -15.00 -5.60
C LEU A 294 19.25 -15.00 -4.06
N GLN A 295 20.46 -15.01 -3.52
CA GLN A 295 20.69 -15.00 -2.07
C GLN A 295 19.96 -13.83 -1.38
N ILE A 296 20.07 -12.61 -1.92
CA ILE A 296 19.37 -11.44 -1.36
C ILE A 296 17.85 -11.56 -1.52
N ILE A 297 17.35 -12.03 -2.67
CA ILE A 297 15.91 -12.22 -2.88
C ILE A 297 15.35 -13.23 -1.87
N LEU A 298 16.02 -14.37 -1.69
CA LEU A 298 15.58 -15.44 -0.79
C LEU A 298 15.67 -15.02 0.68
N LEU A 299 16.68 -14.23 1.04
CA LEU A 299 16.78 -13.62 2.36
C LEU A 299 15.59 -12.68 2.66
N ASN A 300 15.17 -11.88 1.67
CA ASN A 300 13.97 -11.05 1.79
C ASN A 300 12.68 -11.89 1.83
N PHE A 301 12.64 -13.05 1.15
CA PHE A 301 11.52 -13.99 1.28
C PHE A 301 11.40 -14.54 2.69
N GLN A 302 12.52 -14.85 3.34
CA GLN A 302 12.52 -15.37 4.71
C GLN A 302 11.90 -14.36 5.68
N LEU A 303 12.28 -13.09 5.57
CA LEU A 303 11.70 -11.99 6.37
C LEU A 303 10.17 -11.96 6.30
N ILE A 304 9.63 -12.00 5.08
CA ILE A 304 8.18 -11.89 4.88
C ILE A 304 7.46 -13.19 5.23
N LEU A 305 8.08 -14.35 4.97
CA LEU A 305 7.54 -15.66 5.31
C LEU A 305 7.31 -15.78 6.82
N GLU A 306 8.34 -15.52 7.64
CA GLU A 306 8.23 -15.61 9.10
C GLU A 306 7.22 -14.61 9.67
N ARG A 307 7.12 -13.42 9.07
CA ARG A 307 6.12 -12.42 9.46
C ARG A 307 4.70 -12.81 9.09
N GLN A 308 4.51 -13.41 7.91
CA GLN A 308 3.19 -13.65 7.33
C GLN A 308 2.62 -15.02 7.70
N LEU A 309 3.47 -16.02 7.86
CA LEU A 309 3.07 -17.41 8.11
C LEU A 309 3.43 -17.87 9.52
N SER A 310 3.61 -16.94 10.47
CA SER A 310 3.83 -17.26 11.89
C SER A 310 2.81 -18.26 12.44
N ASP A 311 1.55 -18.18 11.98
CA ASP A 311 0.47 -19.07 12.42
C ASP A 311 0.62 -20.50 11.84
N CYS A 312 1.26 -20.65 10.66
CA CYS A 312 1.38 -21.91 9.90
C CYS A 312 2.73 -22.61 10.10
N LEU A 313 3.75 -21.89 10.57
CA LEU A 313 5.09 -22.41 10.85
C LEU A 313 5.16 -23.08 12.24
N PRO A 314 6.20 -23.89 12.54
CA PRO A 314 6.37 -24.52 13.85
C PRO A 314 6.24 -23.53 15.02
N GLY A 315 5.41 -23.89 16.02
CA GLY A 315 5.04 -23.00 17.15
C GLY A 315 3.88 -22.03 16.86
N GLY A 316 3.30 -22.09 15.66
CA GLY A 316 2.12 -21.33 15.26
C GLY A 316 0.81 -22.03 15.58
N ILE A 317 -0.25 -21.26 15.85
CA ILE A 317 -1.57 -21.76 16.27
C ILE A 317 -2.20 -22.75 15.27
N LEU A 318 -1.95 -22.60 13.96
CA LEU A 318 -2.47 -23.52 12.94
C LEU A 318 -1.57 -24.74 12.77
N ASN A 319 -0.25 -24.59 12.95
CA ASN A 319 0.71 -25.69 12.90
C ASN A 319 0.47 -26.67 14.05
N GLU A 320 0.32 -26.18 15.29
CA GLU A 320 0.02 -27.00 16.48
C GLU A 320 -1.28 -27.80 16.35
N LYS A 321 -2.25 -27.27 15.58
CA LYS A 321 -3.54 -27.94 15.30
C LYS A 321 -3.45 -28.97 14.18
N THR A 322 -2.32 -29.05 13.48
CA THR A 322 -2.09 -29.97 12.35
C THR A 322 -1.58 -31.32 12.82
N ASP A 323 -0.92 -31.39 13.98
CA ASP A 323 -0.27 -32.60 14.55
C ASP A 323 -1.24 -33.69 15.07
N GLY A 324 -2.46 -33.77 14.52
CA GLY A 324 -3.38 -34.89 14.73
C GLY A 324 -4.13 -34.90 16.06
N ILE A 325 -3.97 -33.88 16.92
CA ILE A 325 -4.61 -33.84 18.24
C ILE A 325 -6.05 -33.30 18.19
N ASP A 326 -6.43 -32.55 17.15
CA ASP A 326 -7.77 -31.94 17.03
C ASP A 326 -8.46 -32.28 15.70
N ILE A 327 -8.86 -33.56 15.55
CA ILE A 327 -9.67 -34.06 14.41
C ILE A 327 -10.92 -33.19 14.18
N ASN A 328 -11.48 -32.62 15.25
CA ASN A 328 -12.62 -31.71 15.19
C ASN A 328 -12.29 -30.40 14.46
N PHE A 329 -11.07 -29.86 14.59
CA PHE A 329 -10.71 -28.61 13.92
C PHE A 329 -10.54 -28.77 12.40
N ARG A 330 -9.99 -29.89 11.93
CA ARG A 330 -9.83 -30.18 10.49
C ARG A 330 -11.19 -30.33 9.81
N GLU A 331 -12.11 -31.08 10.40
CA GLU A 331 -13.48 -31.18 9.87
C GLU A 331 -14.25 -29.84 9.98
N GLN A 332 -14.07 -29.09 11.08
CA GLN A 332 -14.66 -27.74 11.20
C GLN A 332 -14.16 -26.80 10.10
N SER A 333 -12.88 -26.87 9.71
CA SER A 333 -12.25 -25.97 8.74
C SER A 333 -12.35 -26.40 7.27
N LYS A 334 -12.90 -27.58 7.00
CA LYS A 334 -13.12 -28.14 5.65
C LYS A 334 -13.94 -27.26 4.71
N SER A 335 -14.80 -26.40 5.28
CA SER A 335 -15.62 -25.44 4.52
C SER A 335 -14.82 -24.26 3.93
N VAL A 336 -13.55 -24.10 4.33
CA VAL A 336 -12.70 -23.00 3.91
C VAL A 336 -12.00 -23.36 2.61
N ALA A 337 -12.19 -22.54 1.58
CA ALA A 337 -11.40 -22.64 0.36
C ALA A 337 -9.92 -22.35 0.64
N THR A 338 -9.00 -23.07 0.00
CA THR A 338 -7.55 -22.86 0.14
C THR A 338 -7.08 -21.50 -0.42
N THR A 339 -7.87 -20.91 -1.32
CA THR A 339 -7.62 -19.59 -1.92
C THR A 339 -8.89 -18.75 -2.01
N ASN A 340 -8.73 -17.42 -2.13
CA ASN A 340 -9.83 -16.47 -2.37
C ASN A 340 -9.93 -16.01 -3.85
N ILE A 341 -9.29 -16.73 -4.77
CA ILE A 341 -9.24 -16.35 -6.20
C ILE A 341 -10.64 -16.18 -6.79
N ILE A 342 -11.59 -17.04 -6.38
CA ILE A 342 -12.96 -17.02 -6.90
C ILE A 342 -13.63 -15.67 -6.63
N SER A 343 -13.56 -15.17 -5.39
CA SER A 343 -14.12 -13.86 -5.05
C SER A 343 -13.43 -12.72 -5.80
N GLU A 344 -12.10 -12.77 -5.95
CA GLU A 344 -11.37 -11.73 -6.70
C GLU A 344 -11.73 -11.73 -8.19
N ARG A 345 -11.89 -12.92 -8.78
CA ARG A 345 -12.32 -13.08 -10.17
C ARG A 345 -13.71 -12.50 -10.38
N ASP A 346 -14.61 -12.69 -9.43
CA ASP A 346 -15.98 -12.19 -9.53
C ASP A 346 -16.03 -10.66 -9.47
N PHE A 347 -15.23 -10.04 -8.60
CA PHE A 347 -15.07 -8.58 -8.57
C PHE A 347 -14.40 -8.04 -9.84
N ALA A 348 -13.36 -8.71 -10.35
CA ALA A 348 -12.73 -8.31 -11.61
C ALA A 348 -13.70 -8.42 -12.80
N ASN A 349 -14.53 -9.46 -12.85
CA ASN A 349 -15.58 -9.60 -13.83
C ASN A 349 -16.64 -8.51 -13.70
N LEU A 350 -17.06 -8.17 -12.48
CA LEU A 350 -18.01 -7.08 -12.23
C LEU A 350 -17.47 -5.74 -12.73
N ASP A 351 -16.22 -5.42 -12.38
CA ASP A 351 -15.54 -4.18 -12.79
C ASP A 351 -15.41 -4.08 -14.32
N ARG A 352 -15.01 -5.17 -15.00
CA ARG A 352 -15.02 -5.24 -16.46
C ARG A 352 -16.43 -5.01 -17.02
N LEU A 353 -17.43 -5.72 -16.50
CA LEU A 353 -18.80 -5.62 -16.99
C LEU A 353 -19.39 -4.22 -16.78
N GLN A 354 -19.03 -3.52 -15.70
CA GLN A 354 -19.44 -2.14 -15.47
C GLN A 354 -18.82 -1.17 -16.50
N ARG A 355 -17.56 -1.41 -16.91
CA ARG A 355 -16.92 -0.62 -17.99
C ARG A 355 -17.53 -0.89 -19.36
N GLU A 356 -17.75 -2.17 -19.70
CA GLU A 356 -18.31 -2.57 -21.00
C GLU A 356 -19.80 -2.22 -21.12
N LYS A 357 -20.54 -2.27 -20.00
CA LYS A 357 -21.99 -2.10 -19.93
C LYS A 357 -22.37 -1.08 -18.84
N PRO A 358 -22.02 0.20 -19.00
CA PRO A 358 -22.23 1.21 -17.96
C PRO A 358 -23.71 1.47 -17.62
N ASN A 359 -24.61 1.17 -18.56
CA ASN A 359 -26.05 1.33 -18.38
C ASN A 359 -26.73 0.05 -17.83
N ALA A 360 -25.99 -1.03 -17.58
CA ALA A 360 -26.56 -2.25 -17.03
C ALA A 360 -26.83 -2.13 -15.53
N ASN A 361 -27.98 -2.63 -15.10
CA ASN A 361 -28.32 -2.68 -13.67
C ASN A 361 -27.43 -3.68 -12.94
N LEU A 362 -27.11 -3.41 -11.68
CA LEU A 362 -26.23 -4.26 -10.86
C LEU A 362 -26.74 -5.71 -10.77
N ILE A 363 -28.05 -5.92 -10.59
CA ILE A 363 -28.67 -7.27 -10.59
C ILE A 363 -28.40 -8.02 -11.90
N ALA A 364 -28.44 -7.32 -13.04
CA ALA A 364 -28.21 -7.95 -14.33
C ALA A 364 -26.73 -8.37 -14.46
N LEU A 365 -25.81 -7.54 -13.96
CA LEU A 365 -24.38 -7.88 -13.93
C LEU A 365 -24.10 -9.06 -12.99
N GLU A 366 -24.67 -9.06 -11.79
CA GLU A 366 -24.60 -10.17 -10.84
C GLU A 366 -25.15 -11.46 -11.45
N GLY A 367 -26.31 -11.38 -12.11
CA GLY A 367 -26.91 -12.50 -12.82
C GLY A 367 -25.99 -13.08 -13.90
N ILE A 368 -25.28 -12.24 -14.65
CA ILE A 368 -24.27 -12.70 -15.65
C ILE A 368 -23.12 -13.45 -14.95
N ILE A 369 -22.60 -12.92 -13.84
CA ILE A 369 -21.50 -13.54 -13.09
C ILE A 369 -21.93 -14.89 -12.52
N LEU A 370 -23.08 -14.95 -11.86
CA LEU A 370 -23.65 -16.19 -11.31
C LEU A 370 -23.91 -17.23 -12.41
N PHE A 371 -24.47 -16.80 -13.54
CA PHE A 371 -24.75 -17.68 -14.68
C PHE A 371 -23.47 -18.27 -15.28
N ALA A 372 -22.38 -17.51 -15.33
CA ALA A 372 -21.08 -17.99 -15.77
C ALA A 372 -20.44 -18.95 -14.74
N ASN A 373 -20.40 -18.56 -13.46
CA ASN A 373 -19.77 -19.33 -12.39
C ASN A 373 -20.43 -20.68 -12.15
N ASN A 374 -21.77 -20.73 -12.18
CA ASN A 374 -22.54 -21.95 -12.00
C ASN A 374 -22.51 -22.85 -13.25
N LYS A 375 -21.81 -22.44 -14.32
CA LYS A 375 -21.79 -23.13 -15.61
C LYS A 375 -23.20 -23.41 -16.13
N THR A 376 -24.13 -22.47 -15.89
CA THR A 376 -25.57 -22.66 -16.12
C THR A 376 -25.87 -23.00 -17.57
N VAL A 377 -25.09 -22.48 -18.54
CA VAL A 377 -25.19 -22.87 -19.96
C VAL A 377 -24.96 -24.37 -20.16
N LYS A 378 -23.89 -24.93 -19.57
CA LYS A 378 -23.57 -26.35 -19.70
C LYS A 378 -24.66 -27.21 -19.09
N TRP A 379 -25.16 -26.83 -17.91
CA TRP A 379 -26.28 -27.51 -17.27
C TRP A 379 -27.56 -27.43 -18.13
N LEU A 380 -27.91 -26.25 -18.65
CA LEU A 380 -29.07 -26.04 -19.53
C LEU A 380 -28.96 -26.79 -20.86
N ASN A 381 -27.75 -27.05 -21.35
CA ASN A 381 -27.53 -27.80 -22.59
C ASN A 381 -27.65 -29.32 -22.38
N ASN A 382 -27.48 -29.80 -21.15
CA ASN A 382 -27.65 -31.20 -20.78
C ASN A 382 -29.10 -31.55 -20.41
N LEU A 383 -30.00 -30.56 -20.36
CA LEU A 383 -31.43 -30.78 -20.09
C LEU A 383 -32.22 -31.02 -21.37
N GLU A 384 -33.27 -31.84 -21.25
CA GLU A 384 -34.28 -32.01 -22.29
C GLU A 384 -34.96 -30.69 -22.65
N SER A 385 -35.38 -30.54 -23.91
CA SER A 385 -35.93 -29.27 -24.43
C SER A 385 -37.17 -28.80 -23.67
N GLU A 386 -37.98 -29.73 -23.17
CA GLU A 386 -39.22 -29.44 -22.45
C GLU A 386 -38.94 -28.84 -21.06
N LYS A 387 -38.07 -29.48 -20.26
CA LYS A 387 -37.61 -28.97 -18.96
C LYS A 387 -36.86 -27.65 -19.10
N LYS A 388 -36.04 -27.50 -20.15
CA LYS A 388 -35.35 -26.23 -20.45
C LYS A 388 -36.36 -25.10 -20.68
N SER A 389 -37.41 -25.34 -21.46
CA SER A 389 -38.46 -24.35 -21.69
C SER A 389 -39.24 -24.02 -20.42
N GLU A 390 -39.47 -25.01 -19.55
CA GLU A 390 -40.15 -24.81 -18.27
C GLU A 390 -39.35 -23.87 -17.36
N TYR A 391 -38.05 -24.11 -17.17
CA TYR A 391 -37.21 -23.23 -16.35
C TYR A 391 -37.13 -21.80 -16.90
N PHE A 392 -37.10 -21.61 -18.22
CA PHE A 392 -37.18 -20.26 -18.81
C PHE A 392 -38.51 -19.58 -18.53
N LYS A 393 -39.64 -20.31 -18.53
CA LYS A 393 -40.95 -19.75 -18.15
C LYS A 393 -40.97 -19.33 -16.68
N ILE A 394 -40.46 -20.17 -15.78
CA ILE A 394 -40.34 -19.85 -14.34
C ILE A 394 -39.48 -18.61 -14.13
N ALA A 395 -38.31 -18.53 -14.77
CA ALA A 395 -37.41 -17.39 -14.66
C ALA A 395 -38.08 -16.07 -15.12
N ARG A 396 -38.78 -16.10 -16.26
CA ARG A 396 -39.54 -14.93 -16.76
C ARG A 396 -40.64 -14.52 -15.79
N HIS A 397 -41.34 -15.48 -15.19
CA HIS A 397 -42.43 -15.19 -14.26
C HIS A 397 -41.93 -14.59 -12.93
N ARG A 398 -40.75 -15.02 -12.44
CA ARG A 398 -40.17 -14.51 -11.19
C ARG A 398 -39.41 -13.17 -11.34
N THR A 399 -39.02 -12.81 -12.56
CA THR A 399 -38.23 -11.59 -12.81
C THR A 399 -38.87 -10.30 -12.25
N PRO A 400 -40.18 -10.03 -12.44
CA PRO A 400 -40.82 -8.83 -11.90
C PRO A 400 -40.76 -8.75 -10.37
N GLU A 401 -40.92 -9.88 -9.69
CA GLU A 401 -40.89 -9.96 -8.23
C GLU A 401 -39.49 -9.61 -7.69
N ILE A 402 -38.43 -10.18 -8.28
CA ILE A 402 -37.04 -9.88 -7.91
C ILE A 402 -36.72 -8.40 -8.13
N ILE A 403 -37.17 -7.81 -9.25
CA ILE A 403 -36.98 -6.37 -9.52
C ILE A 403 -37.70 -5.51 -8.48
N LYS A 404 -38.90 -5.90 -8.04
CA LYS A 404 -39.65 -5.20 -7.01
C LYS A 404 -38.89 -5.22 -5.68
N GLN A 405 -38.48 -6.39 -5.22
CA GLN A 405 -37.72 -6.55 -3.97
C GLN A 405 -36.43 -5.71 -3.97
N PHE A 406 -35.71 -5.68 -5.10
CA PHE A 406 -34.51 -4.85 -5.22
C PHE A 406 -34.78 -3.35 -5.13
N LYS A 407 -35.87 -2.86 -5.74
CA LYS A 407 -36.26 -1.44 -5.64
C LYS A 407 -36.60 -1.06 -4.21
N GLU A 408 -37.34 -1.91 -3.50
CA GLU A 408 -37.68 -1.73 -2.09
C GLU A 408 -36.42 -1.66 -1.23
N ARG A 409 -35.49 -2.60 -1.41
CA ARG A 409 -34.20 -2.61 -0.70
C ARG A 409 -33.36 -1.35 -0.98
N LYS A 410 -33.37 -0.85 -2.22
CA LYS A 410 -32.64 0.38 -2.60
C LYS A 410 -33.20 1.62 -1.88
N ILE A 411 -34.53 1.70 -1.70
CA ILE A 411 -35.18 2.77 -0.95
C ILE A 411 -34.79 2.69 0.53
N GLU A 412 -34.80 1.48 1.10
CA GLU A 412 -34.41 1.24 2.50
C GLU A 412 -32.97 1.68 2.77
N ILE A 413 -32.01 1.26 1.93
CA ILE A 413 -30.59 1.63 2.05
C ILE A 413 -30.43 3.16 1.95
N LYS A 414 -31.15 3.81 1.03
CA LYS A 414 -31.12 5.28 0.89
C LYS A 414 -31.60 5.97 2.17
N ASN A 415 -32.67 5.46 2.78
CA ASN A 415 -33.20 6.00 4.04
C ASN A 415 -32.21 5.82 5.20
N GLN A 416 -31.56 4.66 5.29
CA GLN A 416 -30.50 4.41 6.29
C GLN A 416 -29.30 5.36 6.11
N HIS A 417 -28.83 5.57 4.88
CA HIS A 417 -27.76 6.53 4.58
C HIS A 417 -28.15 7.96 4.96
N LEU A 418 -29.40 8.37 4.71
CA LEU A 418 -29.89 9.69 5.08
C LEU A 418 -29.87 9.90 6.61
N LEU A 419 -30.26 8.87 7.38
CA LEU A 419 -30.19 8.92 8.84
C LEU A 419 -28.74 9.05 9.34
N LEU A 420 -27.81 8.30 8.74
CA LEU A 420 -26.38 8.38 9.07
C LEU A 420 -25.78 9.77 8.75
N LEU A 421 -26.16 10.37 7.62
CA LEU A 421 -25.73 11.72 7.26
C LEU A 421 -26.23 12.76 8.26
N LYS A 422 -27.52 12.72 8.63
CA LYS A 422 -28.09 13.61 9.65
C LYS A 422 -27.38 13.46 11.00
N LYS A 423 -27.03 12.23 11.39
CA LYS A 423 -26.27 11.97 12.62
C LYS A 423 -24.87 12.59 12.55
N ARG A 424 -24.16 12.45 11.43
CA ARG A 424 -22.83 13.07 11.21
C ARG A 424 -22.90 14.60 11.22
N GLU A 425 -23.94 15.20 10.65
CA GLU A 425 -24.16 16.65 10.70
C GLU A 425 -24.38 17.14 12.14
N ALA A 426 -25.23 16.44 12.90
CA ALA A 426 -25.46 16.75 14.32
C ALA A 426 -24.15 16.63 15.14
N ASP A 427 -23.37 15.57 14.92
CA ASP A 427 -22.08 15.38 15.59
C ASP A 427 -21.06 16.47 15.21
N LYS A 428 -21.04 16.91 13.95
CA LYS A 428 -20.18 18.00 13.47
C LYS A 428 -20.56 19.33 14.13
N LEU A 429 -21.85 19.66 14.17
CA LEU A 429 -22.36 20.86 14.83
C LEU A 429 -22.03 20.85 16.33
N LYS A 430 -22.22 19.72 17.00
CA LYS A 430 -21.87 19.55 18.42
C LYS A 430 -20.37 19.78 18.66
N LYS A 431 -19.50 19.21 17.80
CA LYS A 431 -18.04 19.43 17.88
C LYS A 431 -17.64 20.87 17.60
N GLN A 432 -18.30 21.56 16.66
CA GLN A 432 -18.04 22.97 16.38
C GLN A 432 -18.42 23.86 17.56
N LEU A 433 -19.61 23.64 18.15
CA LEU A 433 -20.06 24.37 19.32
C LEU A 433 -19.13 24.14 20.52
N GLN A 434 -18.69 22.91 20.74
CA GLN A 434 -17.70 22.59 21.78
C GLN A 434 -16.35 23.29 21.54
N LYS A 435 -15.87 23.35 20.30
CA LYS A 435 -14.64 24.08 19.95
C LYS A 435 -14.79 25.59 20.16
N GLN A 436 -15.92 26.18 19.78
CA GLN A 436 -16.20 27.60 20.00
C GLN A 436 -16.22 27.93 21.50
N GLN A 437 -16.93 27.13 22.30
CA GLN A 437 -16.95 27.27 23.75
C GLN A 437 -15.56 27.12 24.38
N GLU A 438 -14.73 26.22 23.85
CA GLU A 438 -13.36 26.05 24.31
C GLU A 438 -12.47 27.26 23.98
N ILE A 439 -12.58 27.79 22.75
CA ILE A 439 -11.84 29.00 22.32
C ILE A 439 -12.27 30.22 23.14
N GLU A 440 -13.57 30.42 23.36
CA GLU A 440 -14.08 31.50 24.19
C GLU A 440 -13.57 31.40 25.63
N LYS A 441 -13.54 30.19 26.19
CA LYS A 441 -13.00 29.96 27.53
C LYS A 441 -11.52 30.32 27.59
N ILE A 442 -10.71 29.82 26.66
CA ILE A 442 -9.26 30.10 26.61
C ILE A 442 -8.99 31.61 26.42
N SER A 443 -9.81 32.29 25.62
CA SER A 443 -9.73 33.75 25.41
C SER A 443 -10.16 34.56 26.63
N LYS A 444 -11.09 34.08 27.46
CA LYS A 444 -11.40 34.71 28.75
C LYS A 444 -10.29 34.45 29.77
N ASP A 445 -9.76 33.24 29.79
CA ASP A 445 -8.68 32.85 30.70
C ASP A 445 -7.41 33.68 30.41
N ILE A 446 -7.06 33.95 29.14
CA ILE A 446 -5.90 34.81 28.80
C ILE A 446 -6.09 36.27 29.24
N GLN A 447 -7.33 36.79 29.16
CA GLN A 447 -7.65 38.15 29.63
C GLN A 447 -7.48 38.26 31.15
N ASN A 448 -7.92 37.25 31.90
CA ASN A 448 -7.81 37.20 33.35
C ASN A 448 -6.35 37.18 33.85
N ILE A 449 -5.40 36.71 33.03
CA ILE A 449 -3.98 36.61 33.38
C ILE A 449 -3.19 37.86 32.90
N GLY A 450 -3.88 38.90 32.41
CA GLY A 450 -3.27 40.16 31.99
C GLY A 450 -2.92 40.25 30.50
N GLY A 451 -3.44 39.34 29.67
CA GLY A 451 -3.29 39.36 28.21
C GLY A 451 -2.13 38.53 27.67
N LEU A 452 -1.87 38.63 26.36
CA LEU A 452 -0.81 37.86 25.67
C LEU A 452 0.58 38.47 25.95
N TRP A 453 1.51 37.67 26.44
CA TRP A 453 2.89 38.12 26.73
C TRP A 453 3.72 38.16 25.46
N GLN A 454 4.26 39.31 25.05
CA GLN A 454 4.88 39.46 23.73
C GLN A 454 6.41 39.41 23.76
N ASN A 455 7.01 39.72 24.91
CA ASN A 455 8.46 39.72 25.09
C ASN A 455 8.85 39.03 26.42
N ILE A 456 10.16 38.82 26.62
CA ILE A 456 10.66 38.15 27.84
C ILE A 456 10.41 39.00 29.10
N GLU A 457 10.36 40.32 28.95
CA GLU A 457 10.09 41.26 30.04
C GLU A 457 8.65 41.12 30.56
N ASP A 458 7.69 40.89 29.68
CA ASP A 458 6.29 40.60 30.02
C ASP A 458 6.19 39.31 30.83
N ILE A 459 6.89 38.25 30.40
CA ILE A 459 6.92 36.97 31.14
C ILE A 459 7.40 37.20 32.58
N ASN A 460 8.50 37.94 32.74
CA ASN A 460 9.06 38.20 34.06
C ASN A 460 8.13 39.09 34.90
N LYS A 461 7.54 40.13 34.30
CA LYS A 461 6.63 41.07 34.98
C LYS A 461 5.37 40.40 35.49
N PHE A 462 4.71 39.57 34.67
CA PHE A 462 3.44 38.92 35.04
C PHE A 462 3.62 37.70 35.94
N LEU A 463 4.80 37.08 35.98
CA LEU A 463 5.08 35.93 36.86
C LEU A 463 5.56 36.31 38.27
N VAL A 464 5.94 37.56 38.55
CA VAL A 464 6.48 37.98 39.87
C VAL A 464 5.42 37.92 40.98
N ASN A 465 4.15 38.20 40.66
CA ASN A 465 3.07 38.33 41.65
C ASN A 465 2.18 37.08 41.82
N LEU A 466 2.55 35.95 41.21
CA LEU A 466 1.76 34.72 41.21
C LEU A 466 2.36 33.64 42.11
N THR A 467 1.53 32.79 42.71
CA THR A 467 2.00 31.59 43.41
C THR A 467 2.49 30.53 42.42
N GLN A 468 3.27 29.55 42.88
CA GLN A 468 3.91 28.57 41.98
C GLN A 468 2.92 27.75 41.13
N ASN A 469 1.73 27.43 41.68
CA ASN A 469 0.67 26.75 40.93
C ASN A 469 0.01 27.68 39.90
N GLU A 470 -0.22 28.93 40.26
CA GLU A 470 -0.76 29.95 39.35
C GLU A 470 0.20 30.26 38.21
N LYS A 471 1.52 30.25 38.45
CA LYS A 471 2.54 30.39 37.40
C LYS A 471 2.46 29.27 36.36
N ILE A 472 2.28 28.02 36.79
CA ILE A 472 2.15 26.87 35.88
C ILE A 472 0.89 27.00 35.01
N GLU A 473 -0.26 27.33 35.61
CA GLU A 473 -1.50 27.48 34.86
C GLU A 473 -1.51 28.72 33.96
N ALA A 474 -0.86 29.81 34.37
CA ALA A 474 -0.67 30.99 33.54
C ALA A 474 0.14 30.68 32.27
N VAL A 475 1.29 30.01 32.42
CA VAL A 475 2.15 29.62 31.29
C VAL A 475 1.46 28.60 30.38
N LYS A 476 0.75 27.61 30.95
CA LYS A 476 -0.07 26.68 30.15
C LYS A 476 -1.16 27.39 29.38
N THR A 477 -1.80 28.40 29.96
CA THR A 477 -2.85 29.19 29.27
C THR A 477 -2.27 30.00 28.10
N GLN A 478 -1.07 30.58 28.27
CA GLN A 478 -0.33 31.26 27.19
C GLN A 478 0.04 30.31 26.03
N LEU A 479 0.44 29.08 26.34
CA LEU A 479 0.76 28.04 25.34
C LEU A 479 -0.52 27.49 24.67
N LYS A 480 -1.60 27.26 25.43
CA LYS A 480 -2.92 26.84 24.88
C LYS A 480 -3.48 27.90 23.93
N PHE A 481 -3.39 29.19 24.30
CA PHE A 481 -3.86 30.29 23.47
C PHE A 481 -3.07 30.36 22.15
N ARG A 482 -1.73 30.28 22.20
CA ARG A 482 -0.87 30.23 21.01
C ARG A 482 -1.17 29.03 20.10
N LYS A 483 -1.43 27.86 20.68
CA LYS A 483 -1.73 26.63 19.96
C LYS A 483 -3.13 26.60 19.34
N LYS A 484 -4.15 26.98 20.12
CA LYS A 484 -5.57 26.76 19.77
C LYS A 484 -6.28 28.00 19.22
N VAL A 485 -5.83 29.21 19.56
CA VAL A 485 -6.45 30.48 19.14
C VAL A 485 -5.60 31.19 18.09
N LEU A 486 -4.28 31.28 18.28
CA LEU A 486 -3.36 31.90 17.31
C LEU A 486 -2.87 30.94 16.22
N HIS A 487 -3.16 29.65 16.33
CA HIS A 487 -2.73 28.62 15.39
C HIS A 487 -1.22 28.65 15.05
N MET A 488 -0.36 28.94 16.03
CA MET A 488 1.09 28.98 15.81
C MET A 488 1.59 27.63 15.29
N ASN A 489 2.22 27.65 14.11
CA ASN A 489 2.89 26.50 13.53
C ASN A 489 4.37 26.53 13.87
N VAL A 490 4.90 25.43 14.41
CA VAL A 490 6.26 25.33 14.93
C VAL A 490 6.81 23.97 14.50
N GLU A 491 8.04 23.94 13.96
CA GLU A 491 8.70 22.71 13.50
C GLU A 491 8.76 21.66 14.62
N ASP A 492 9.16 22.09 15.82
CA ASP A 492 9.09 21.26 17.01
C ASP A 492 7.74 21.41 17.74
N LYS A 493 6.84 20.45 17.50
CA LYS A 493 5.52 20.38 18.15
C LYS A 493 5.59 20.16 19.66
N THR A 494 6.74 19.76 20.22
CA THR A 494 6.89 19.55 21.67
C THR A 494 6.88 20.87 22.46
N LEU A 495 7.25 21.98 21.83
CA LEU A 495 7.22 23.33 22.42
C LEU A 495 5.81 23.79 22.82
N LEU A 496 4.78 23.22 22.19
CA LEU A 496 3.35 23.48 22.46
C LEU A 496 2.67 22.35 23.25
N GLN A 497 3.45 21.44 23.85
CA GLN A 497 2.96 20.33 24.68
C GLN A 497 3.21 20.61 26.17
N PHE A 498 2.52 19.85 27.03
CA PHE A 498 2.63 19.97 28.50
C PHE A 498 3.30 18.76 29.15
N SER A 499 3.63 17.74 28.36
CA SER A 499 4.22 16.49 28.81
C SER A 499 4.90 15.76 27.65
N SER A 500 5.92 14.97 27.94
CA SER A 500 6.53 14.00 27.03
C SER A 500 6.62 12.64 27.75
N ASN A 501 6.34 11.54 27.05
CA ASN A 501 6.41 10.18 27.61
C ASN A 501 5.69 10.01 28.97
N ASN A 502 4.48 10.58 29.12
CA ASN A 502 3.68 10.62 30.36
C ASN A 502 4.29 11.39 31.55
N ILE A 503 5.40 12.12 31.36
CA ILE A 503 6.01 13.00 32.35
C ILE A 503 5.61 14.44 32.05
N SER A 504 5.03 15.15 33.03
CA SER A 504 4.64 16.55 32.87
C SER A 504 5.85 17.47 32.93
N PHE A 505 5.90 18.46 32.03
CA PHE A 505 6.97 19.44 32.02
C PHE A 505 6.96 20.32 33.27
N SER A 506 8.15 20.61 33.78
CA SER A 506 8.38 21.53 34.89
C SER A 506 8.07 22.98 34.49
N LEU A 507 7.87 23.86 35.49
CA LEU A 507 7.63 25.28 35.24
C LEU A 507 8.78 25.94 34.45
N ALA A 508 10.03 25.54 34.73
CA ALA A 508 11.20 26.05 34.03
C ALA A 508 11.21 25.67 32.54
N GLU A 509 10.87 24.41 32.23
CA GLU A 509 10.75 23.92 30.85
C GLU A 509 9.62 24.61 30.09
N LEU A 510 8.45 24.78 30.72
CA LEU A 510 7.32 25.48 30.08
C LEU A 510 7.62 26.96 29.80
N ILE A 511 8.35 27.63 30.69
CA ILE A 511 8.82 29.02 30.48
C ILE A 511 9.87 29.06 29.37
N SER A 512 10.81 28.10 29.34
CA SER A 512 11.81 27.99 28.28
C SER A 512 11.15 27.83 26.91
N ASN A 513 10.19 26.90 26.80
CA ASN A 513 9.43 26.68 25.57
C ASN A 513 8.68 27.95 25.13
N LEU A 514 8.06 28.67 26.07
CA LEU A 514 7.38 29.93 25.76
C LEU A 514 8.34 31.02 25.26
N LYS A 515 9.56 31.11 25.81
CA LYS A 515 10.60 32.04 25.35
C LYS A 515 11.08 31.72 23.93
N VAL A 516 11.32 30.44 23.63
CA VAL A 516 11.70 29.97 22.28
C VAL A 516 10.61 30.35 21.26
N LEU A 517 9.34 30.15 21.60
CA LEU A 517 8.22 30.52 20.74
C LEU A 517 8.09 32.04 20.49
N ILE A 518 8.45 32.87 21.47
CA ILE A 518 8.49 34.33 21.30
C ILE A 518 9.67 34.74 20.38
N HIS A 519 10.82 34.09 20.50
CA HIS A 519 11.99 34.36 19.67
C HIS A 519 11.82 33.93 18.21
N LEU A 520 11.19 32.79 17.94
CA LEU A 520 10.93 32.30 16.58
C LEU A 520 10.03 33.25 15.76
N ASN A 521 9.21 34.06 16.43
CA ASN A 521 8.38 35.08 15.80
C ASN A 521 9.18 36.29 15.24
N ILE A 522 10.48 36.40 15.52
CA ILE A 522 11.32 37.59 15.20
C ILE A 522 12.23 37.38 13.96
N ASN A 523 12.59 36.16 13.58
CA ASN A 523 13.74 35.88 12.67
C ASN A 523 13.40 35.50 11.21
N VAL A 524 12.23 35.87 10.66
CA VAL A 524 11.78 35.42 9.32
C VAL A 524 12.40 36.21 8.13
N ASN A 525 13.32 37.15 8.36
CA ASN A 525 13.91 37.99 7.30
C ASN A 525 15.44 37.78 7.15
N ASN A 526 15.91 36.93 6.21
CA ASN A 526 17.01 37.19 5.24
C ASN A 526 17.71 35.93 4.63
N THR A 527 17.64 35.87 3.28
CA THR A 527 18.64 35.42 2.25
C THR A 527 19.02 33.95 1.94
N GLN A 528 19.47 33.78 0.67
CA GLN A 528 19.49 32.64 -0.26
C GLN A 528 20.91 32.12 -0.68
N SER A 529 20.95 30.82 -1.08
CA SER A 529 21.54 30.14 -2.27
C SER A 529 23.06 29.94 -2.53
N GLY A 530 23.39 28.74 -3.04
CA GLY A 530 24.53 28.44 -3.94
C GLY A 530 24.62 26.97 -4.43
N THR A 531 24.91 26.74 -5.72
CA THR A 531 24.90 25.49 -6.54
C THR A 531 26.24 24.73 -6.67
N LYS A 532 26.24 23.48 -7.21
CA LYS A 532 27.43 22.67 -7.62
C LYS A 532 27.19 21.73 -8.83
N ASP A 533 28.29 21.39 -9.51
CA ASP A 533 28.49 20.57 -10.73
C ASP A 533 28.75 19.05 -10.50
N ALA A 534 28.78 18.27 -11.60
CA ALA A 534 28.63 16.80 -11.77
C ALA A 534 29.92 15.92 -11.90
N CYS A 535 29.80 14.57 -11.82
CA CYS A 535 30.65 13.56 -12.53
C CYS A 535 30.21 12.04 -12.47
N ILE A 536 30.97 11.18 -13.19
CA ILE A 536 30.74 9.85 -13.87
C ILE A 536 30.93 8.54 -13.02
N PHE A 537 30.37 7.40 -13.48
CA PHE A 537 30.28 6.04 -12.87
C PHE A 537 31.48 5.06 -13.06
N TYR A 538 31.68 4.12 -12.10
CA TYR A 538 32.54 2.91 -12.16
C TYR A 538 31.87 1.70 -11.42
N ILE A 539 32.28 0.45 -11.68
CA ILE A 539 31.80 -0.80 -11.02
C ILE A 539 32.80 -1.26 -9.92
N LYS A 540 32.30 -1.74 -8.76
CA LYS A 540 33.13 -2.17 -7.60
C LYS A 540 33.80 -3.53 -7.81
N SER A 541 34.94 -3.76 -7.13
CA SER A 541 35.72 -5.01 -7.21
C SER A 541 35.03 -6.19 -6.49
N LYS A 542 35.46 -7.44 -6.76
CA LYS A 542 34.89 -8.68 -6.18
C LYS A 542 35.00 -8.72 -4.65
N GLU A 543 36.15 -8.34 -4.10
CA GLU A 543 36.41 -8.35 -2.65
C GLU A 543 35.56 -7.32 -1.90
N GLU A 544 35.33 -6.15 -2.50
CA GLU A 544 34.44 -5.12 -1.95
C GLU A 544 32.97 -5.56 -1.95
N ARG A 545 32.55 -6.33 -2.96
CA ARG A 545 31.19 -6.89 -3.03
C ARG A 545 30.94 -7.90 -1.93
N GLU A 546 31.84 -8.85 -1.70
CA GLU A 546 31.70 -9.86 -0.64
C GLU A 546 31.55 -9.22 0.76
N GLN A 547 32.34 -8.18 1.06
CA GLN A 547 32.24 -7.48 2.35
C GLN A 547 30.93 -6.71 2.55
N ILE A 548 30.36 -6.14 1.48
CA ILE A 548 29.06 -5.44 1.54
C ILE A 548 27.92 -6.44 1.73
N MET A 549 27.99 -7.59 1.04
CA MET A 549 27.02 -8.68 1.16
C MET A 549 26.97 -9.22 2.59
N GLU A 550 28.13 -9.44 3.21
CA GLU A 550 28.23 -9.92 4.59
C GLU A 550 27.57 -8.95 5.59
N LYS A 551 27.85 -7.64 5.46
CA LYS A 551 27.20 -6.60 6.29
C LYS A 551 25.68 -6.55 6.13
N GLN A 552 25.16 -6.83 4.93
CA GLN A 552 23.71 -6.88 4.70
C GLN A 552 23.08 -8.14 5.28
N ARG A 553 23.76 -9.28 5.19
CA ARG A 553 23.35 -10.51 5.87
C ARG A 553 23.25 -10.27 7.38
N GLU A 554 24.25 -9.63 7.98
CA GLU A 554 24.22 -9.24 9.40
C GLU A 554 23.03 -8.32 9.73
N LEU A 555 22.83 -7.24 8.97
CA LEU A 555 21.75 -6.28 9.23
C LEU A 555 20.35 -6.92 9.13
N ILE A 556 20.18 -7.84 8.18
CA ILE A 556 18.91 -8.56 8.01
C ILE A 556 18.73 -9.63 9.09
N CYS A 557 19.81 -10.32 9.50
CA CYS A 557 19.80 -11.22 10.65
C CYS A 557 19.38 -10.49 11.94
N ILE A 558 19.84 -9.25 12.15
CA ILE A 558 19.39 -8.40 13.26
C ILE A 558 17.87 -8.17 13.18
N LYS A 559 17.33 -7.82 12.00
CA LYS A 559 15.88 -7.64 11.81
C LYS A 559 15.08 -8.93 12.02
N LEU A 560 15.60 -10.09 11.62
CA LEU A 560 14.99 -11.40 11.92
C LEU A 560 14.91 -11.63 13.43
N ASN A 561 15.99 -11.34 14.15
CA ASN A 561 16.03 -11.48 15.60
C ASN A 561 15.05 -10.51 16.30
N GLU A 562 14.92 -9.27 15.84
CA GLU A 562 13.90 -8.34 16.34
C GLU A 562 12.47 -8.85 16.14
N ILE A 563 12.18 -9.49 14.99
CA ILE A 563 10.87 -10.07 14.71
C ILE A 563 10.60 -11.24 15.67
N LYS A 564 11.59 -12.13 15.87
CA LYS A 564 11.49 -13.26 16.81
C LYS A 564 11.25 -12.77 18.25
N ILE A 565 11.93 -11.72 18.69
CA ILE A 565 11.73 -11.10 20.02
C ILE A 565 10.31 -10.51 20.14
N LYS A 566 9.82 -9.80 19.12
CA LYS A 566 8.47 -9.23 19.11
C LYS A 566 7.37 -10.30 19.09
N GLN A 567 7.60 -11.44 18.43
CA GLN A 567 6.68 -12.57 18.41
C GLN A 567 6.59 -13.25 19.78
N ASN A 568 7.73 -13.44 20.45
CA ASN A 568 7.79 -14.02 21.81
C ASN A 568 7.11 -13.13 22.86
N HIS A 569 7.18 -11.79 22.73
CA HIS A 569 6.47 -10.87 23.62
C HIS A 569 4.95 -10.81 23.38
N SER A 570 4.43 -11.32 22.26
CA SER A 570 2.97 -11.33 22.00
C SER A 570 2.22 -12.53 22.60
N VAL A 571 2.94 -13.52 23.15
CA VAL A 571 2.37 -14.77 23.69
C VAL A 571 2.08 -14.69 25.20
N CYS A 572 2.65 -13.72 25.92
CA CYS A 572 2.49 -13.60 27.36
C CYS A 572 2.11 -12.17 27.78
N GLU A 573 0.83 -11.82 27.69
CA GLU A 573 0.19 -10.92 28.68
C GLU A 573 -1.35 -10.91 28.52
N PRO A 574 -2.12 -11.28 29.57
CA PRO A 574 -3.56 -11.04 29.57
C PRO A 574 -3.78 -9.54 29.72
N VAL A 575 -4.46 -8.92 28.74
CA VAL A 575 -4.86 -7.51 28.79
C VAL A 575 -5.80 -7.29 29.98
N GLN A 576 -5.22 -6.94 31.13
CA GLN A 576 -5.98 -6.47 32.28
C GLN A 576 -6.61 -5.12 31.93
N LYS A 577 -7.93 -5.12 31.77
CA LYS A 577 -8.75 -3.91 31.68
C LYS A 577 -8.45 -3.02 32.89
N LYS A 578 -7.82 -1.86 32.69
CA LYS A 578 -7.67 -0.86 33.75
C LYS A 578 -9.07 -0.34 34.16
N PRO A 579 -9.46 -0.46 35.44
CA PRO A 579 -10.73 0.06 35.91
C PRO A 579 -10.67 1.59 36.02
N ARG A 580 -11.73 2.26 35.58
CA ARG A 580 -12.00 3.64 35.97
C ARG A 580 -12.23 3.69 37.47
N LYS A 581 -11.46 4.49 38.22
CA LYS A 581 -11.94 5.15 39.44
C LYS A 581 -11.04 6.32 39.86
N SER A 582 -11.69 7.48 39.98
CA SER A 582 -11.56 8.51 41.02
C SER A 582 -10.25 8.60 41.81
N ASN A 583 -9.53 9.72 41.63
CA ASN A 583 -8.47 10.12 42.57
C ASN A 583 -9.04 10.95 43.73
N SER A 584 -9.00 10.35 44.91
CA SER A 584 -8.87 11.02 46.20
C SER A 584 -7.40 10.94 46.65
N ASN A 585 -6.79 12.10 46.84
CA ASN A 585 -5.66 12.49 47.69
C ASN A 585 -4.69 11.46 48.33
N LYS A 586 -3.38 11.84 48.22
CA LYS A 586 -2.25 11.69 49.17
C LYS A 586 -1.78 10.24 49.44
N SER A 587 -0.50 9.90 49.58
CA SER A 587 0.78 10.61 49.68
C SER A 587 1.92 9.57 49.79
N ASN A 588 3.15 10.00 49.48
CA ASN A 588 4.39 9.77 50.25
C ASN A 588 5.36 8.58 49.97
N TYR A 589 6.66 8.95 49.99
CA TYR A 589 7.94 8.20 50.11
C TYR A 589 8.54 7.53 48.85
N GLN A 590 9.67 8.05 48.30
CA GLN A 590 11.11 7.75 48.62
C GLN A 590 11.50 6.32 48.21
N SER A 591 12.65 6.00 47.61
CA SER A 591 13.87 6.72 47.22
C SER A 591 14.81 5.74 46.47
N GLN A 592 15.65 6.28 45.58
CA GLN A 592 17.09 5.99 45.38
C GLN A 592 17.65 4.73 44.68
N ASN A 593 18.74 5.05 43.95
CA ASN A 593 19.93 4.30 43.48
C ASN A 593 19.93 3.86 42.01
N HIS A 594 20.67 4.56 41.13
CA HIS A 594 22.14 4.53 40.87
C HIS A 594 22.54 3.31 40.00
N ASP A 595 22.89 3.50 38.72
CA ASP A 595 24.27 3.76 38.29
C ASP A 595 24.43 3.90 36.77
N ASN A 596 25.47 4.66 36.41
CA ASN A 596 25.86 5.14 35.09
C ASN A 596 26.46 4.06 34.19
N VAL A 597 26.23 4.15 32.88
CA VAL A 597 27.26 3.86 31.85
C VAL A 597 27.12 4.92 30.75
N GLU A 598 28.23 5.61 30.51
CA GLU A 598 28.44 6.60 29.46
C GLU A 598 28.61 5.92 28.09
N GLU A 599 27.96 6.44 27.05
CA GLU A 599 28.30 6.14 25.66
C GLU A 599 28.43 7.46 24.89
N THR A 600 29.50 7.54 24.10
CA THR A 600 30.05 8.72 23.45
C THR A 600 29.40 8.95 22.08
N ASP A 601 28.75 10.11 21.91
CA ASP A 601 28.07 10.48 20.66
C ASP A 601 29.03 11.03 19.59
N PHE A 602 28.94 10.41 18.41
CA PHE A 602 29.50 10.88 17.14
C PHE A 602 28.65 12.04 16.58
N VAL A 603 29.32 13.15 16.27
CA VAL A 603 28.74 14.35 15.66
C VAL A 603 28.51 14.13 14.16
N VAL A 604 27.27 14.29 13.69
CA VAL A 604 26.94 14.44 12.26
C VAL A 604 26.16 15.75 12.08
N SER A 605 26.80 16.72 11.44
CA SER A 605 26.23 18.01 11.05
C SER A 605 25.30 17.87 9.84
N LYS A 606 24.11 18.50 9.89
CA LYS A 606 23.20 18.69 8.75
C LYS A 606 23.17 20.16 8.32
N PRO A 607 23.08 20.48 7.01
CA PRO A 607 22.94 21.85 6.53
C PRO A 607 21.47 22.33 6.54
N SER A 608 21.31 23.63 6.76
CA SER A 608 20.07 24.38 6.95
C SER A 608 19.68 25.22 5.72
N GLU A 609 18.46 25.06 5.20
CA GLU A 609 17.77 26.08 4.38
C GLU A 609 16.26 26.03 4.66
N THR A 610 15.67 27.14 5.10
CA THR A 610 14.22 27.31 5.40
C THR A 610 13.54 28.12 4.30
N TYR A 611 12.42 27.63 3.76
CA TYR A 611 11.61 28.27 2.71
C TYR A 611 10.42 29.03 3.31
N THR A 612 10.28 30.33 3.03
CA THR A 612 9.12 31.15 3.41
C THR A 612 8.12 31.25 2.25
N PRO A 613 6.81 31.12 2.50
CA PRO A 613 5.79 31.14 1.45
C PRO A 613 5.63 32.58 0.92
N LYS A 614 5.80 32.75 -0.39
CA LYS A 614 5.54 34.03 -1.07
C LYS A 614 4.07 34.43 -0.84
N SER A 615 3.84 35.66 -0.36
CA SER A 615 2.51 36.27 -0.36
C SER A 615 2.10 36.55 -1.80
N ILE A 616 1.24 35.71 -2.37
CA ILE A 616 0.77 35.83 -3.75
C ILE A 616 -0.50 36.69 -3.77
N ALA A 617 -0.48 37.80 -4.52
CA ALA A 617 -1.66 38.62 -4.76
C ALA A 617 -2.58 37.94 -5.80
N LEU A 618 -3.70 37.36 -5.36
CA LEU A 618 -4.59 36.55 -6.20
C LEU A 618 -5.69 37.38 -6.85
N LYS A 619 -5.97 37.13 -8.14
CA LYS A 619 -7.06 37.78 -8.89
C LYS A 619 -7.95 36.75 -9.60
N ALA A 620 -9.22 37.09 -9.79
CA ALA A 620 -10.13 36.27 -10.59
C ALA A 620 -9.63 36.18 -12.05
N GLY A 621 -9.74 35.00 -12.65
CA GLY A 621 -9.24 34.68 -13.98
C GLY A 621 -7.78 34.19 -14.02
N GLN A 622 -7.02 34.37 -12.94
CA GLN A 622 -5.63 33.91 -12.84
C GLN A 622 -5.54 32.39 -12.67
N TYR A 623 -4.50 31.80 -13.26
CA TYR A 623 -4.17 30.38 -13.06
C TYR A 623 -3.21 30.21 -11.89
N ILE A 624 -3.46 29.16 -11.10
CA ILE A 624 -2.72 28.85 -9.88
C ILE A 624 -2.48 27.35 -9.77
N ALA A 625 -1.41 26.96 -9.09
CA ALA A 625 -1.11 25.58 -8.75
C ALA A 625 -1.43 25.35 -7.27
N VAL A 626 -2.31 24.39 -7.02
CA VAL A 626 -2.78 24.05 -5.67
C VAL A 626 -2.16 22.73 -5.25
N ALA A 627 -1.51 22.73 -4.10
CA ALA A 627 -0.86 21.56 -3.52
C ALA A 627 -1.85 20.70 -2.74
N TYR A 628 -1.77 19.39 -2.94
CA TYR A 628 -2.41 18.34 -2.14
C TYR A 628 -1.32 17.41 -1.57
N ILE A 629 -1.72 16.53 -0.65
CA ILE A 629 -0.79 15.64 0.08
C ILE A 629 0.00 14.72 -0.86
N ASP A 630 -0.54 14.29 -1.99
CA ASP A 630 0.17 13.32 -2.86
C ASP A 630 0.46 13.84 -4.27
N THR A 631 -0.01 15.04 -4.61
CA THR A 631 0.14 15.66 -5.93
C THR A 631 -0.26 17.15 -5.89
N TRP A 632 -0.14 17.86 -7.01
CA TRP A 632 -0.73 19.19 -7.21
C TRP A 632 -1.65 19.23 -8.43
N TYR A 633 -2.52 20.24 -8.51
CA TYR A 633 -3.39 20.47 -9.64
C TYR A 633 -3.41 21.95 -10.06
N PRO A 634 -3.33 22.26 -11.36
CA PRO A 634 -3.57 23.60 -11.87
C PRO A 634 -5.07 23.92 -11.86
N GLY A 635 -5.41 25.15 -11.52
CA GLY A 635 -6.79 25.61 -11.55
C GLY A 635 -6.88 27.11 -11.85
N GLN A 636 -8.05 27.53 -12.33
CA GLN A 636 -8.36 28.93 -12.58
C GLN A 636 -9.20 29.49 -11.43
N ILE A 637 -8.83 30.66 -10.92
CA ILE A 637 -9.60 31.34 -9.89
C ILE A 637 -10.88 31.89 -10.51
N LEU A 638 -12.04 31.45 -10.01
CA LEU A 638 -13.34 31.98 -10.39
C LEU A 638 -13.70 33.23 -9.58
N SER A 639 -13.46 33.19 -8.27
CA SER A 639 -13.70 34.31 -7.36
C SER A 639 -12.79 34.23 -6.15
N VAL A 640 -12.40 35.39 -5.62
CA VAL A 640 -11.70 35.52 -4.33
C VAL A 640 -12.76 35.85 -3.29
N LYS A 641 -12.99 34.96 -2.32
CA LYS A 641 -14.03 35.16 -1.30
C LYS A 641 -13.53 36.07 -0.18
N ASN A 642 -12.28 35.90 0.23
CA ASN A 642 -11.52 36.75 1.14
C ASN A 642 -10.02 36.46 0.98
N ASP A 643 -9.14 37.14 1.72
CA ASP A 643 -7.68 37.02 1.60
C ASP A 643 -7.13 35.60 1.86
N LEU A 644 -7.95 34.74 2.45
CA LEU A 644 -7.60 33.36 2.82
C LEU A 644 -8.25 32.30 1.94
N LEU A 645 -9.35 32.59 1.23
CA LEU A 645 -10.16 31.60 0.52
C LEU A 645 -10.45 32.04 -0.91
N VAL A 646 -10.10 31.17 -1.85
CA VAL A 646 -10.41 31.34 -3.27
C VAL A 646 -11.24 30.18 -3.79
N GLN A 647 -12.17 30.47 -4.71
CA GLN A 647 -12.91 29.46 -5.43
C GLN A 647 -12.21 29.15 -6.74
N VAL A 648 -11.82 27.90 -6.94
CA VAL A 648 -10.93 27.45 -8.01
C VAL A 648 -11.64 26.39 -8.84
N LYS A 649 -11.57 26.54 -10.17
CA LYS A 649 -12.00 25.52 -11.14
C LYS A 649 -10.78 24.76 -11.62
N PHE A 650 -10.74 23.45 -11.41
CA PHE A 650 -9.57 22.61 -11.66
C PHE A 650 -9.53 21.99 -13.06
N LEU A 651 -8.32 21.90 -13.62
CA LEU A 651 -8.04 21.06 -14.77
C LEU A 651 -7.61 19.67 -14.29
N CYS A 652 -7.93 18.64 -15.08
CA CYS A 652 -7.47 17.28 -14.83
C CYS A 652 -6.33 16.88 -15.78
N PRO A 653 -5.35 16.07 -15.33
CA PRO A 653 -4.30 15.55 -16.19
C PRO A 653 -4.89 14.74 -17.35
N SER A 654 -4.34 14.90 -18.55
CA SER A 654 -4.68 14.02 -19.66
C SER A 654 -3.92 12.69 -19.52
N GLN A 655 -4.60 11.56 -19.69
CA GLN A 655 -4.02 10.23 -19.49
C GLN A 655 -2.73 10.07 -20.34
N ASN A 656 -1.61 9.80 -19.67
CA ASN A 656 -0.31 9.42 -20.21
C ASN A 656 0.53 10.49 -20.94
N MET A 657 0.36 11.79 -20.68
CA MET A 657 1.29 12.81 -21.20
C MET A 657 1.49 14.00 -20.25
N GLY A 658 2.60 13.99 -19.49
CA GLY A 658 3.21 15.12 -18.76
C GLY A 658 2.40 16.42 -18.58
N ASN A 659 2.90 17.53 -19.12
CA ASN A 659 2.38 18.89 -18.96
C ASN A 659 1.03 19.18 -19.66
N LEU A 660 0.25 18.14 -20.02
CA LEU A 660 -1.03 18.28 -20.73
C LEU A 660 -2.24 18.07 -19.82
N PHE A 661 -3.15 19.04 -19.87
CA PHE A 661 -4.32 19.13 -19.01
C PHE A 661 -5.59 19.32 -19.84
N LYS A 662 -6.74 18.94 -19.29
CA LYS A 662 -8.05 19.16 -19.90
C LYS A 662 -9.08 19.55 -18.85
N TRP A 663 -10.15 20.21 -19.26
CA TRP A 663 -11.29 20.39 -18.38
C TRP A 663 -12.01 19.06 -18.17
N PRO A 664 -12.36 18.69 -16.92
CA PRO A 664 -13.18 17.51 -16.66
C PRO A 664 -14.56 17.66 -17.31
N GLN A 665 -15.21 16.54 -17.66
CA GLN A 665 -16.56 16.56 -18.26
C GLN A 665 -17.62 17.20 -17.35
N LYS A 666 -17.39 17.18 -16.04
CA LYS A 666 -18.16 17.91 -15.04
C LYS A 666 -17.21 18.88 -14.35
N ASP A 667 -17.61 20.15 -14.27
CA ASP A 667 -16.83 21.19 -13.61
C ASP A 667 -16.42 20.76 -12.19
N ASP A 668 -15.10 20.68 -11.98
CA ASP A 668 -14.51 20.43 -10.67
C ASP A 668 -14.16 21.77 -10.04
N ILE A 669 -15.04 22.25 -9.15
CA ILE A 669 -14.92 23.55 -8.50
C ILE A 669 -14.85 23.31 -7.00
N SER A 670 -13.77 23.80 -6.38
CA SER A 670 -13.59 23.72 -4.93
C SER A 670 -13.15 25.06 -4.35
N VAL A 671 -13.39 25.24 -3.05
CA VAL A 671 -12.88 26.39 -2.29
C VAL A 671 -11.56 25.96 -1.66
N VAL A 672 -10.51 26.72 -1.92
CA VAL A 672 -9.13 26.42 -1.56
C VAL A 672 -8.61 27.53 -0.65
N GLU A 673 -7.91 27.15 0.41
CA GLU A 673 -7.21 28.11 1.26
C GLU A 673 -5.91 28.59 0.58
N ASN A 674 -5.63 29.90 0.67
CA ASN A 674 -4.48 30.53 0.03
C ASN A 674 -3.15 29.86 0.42
N ILE A 675 -3.06 29.33 1.65
CA ILE A 675 -1.89 28.58 2.11
C ILE A 675 -1.52 27.41 1.19
N PHE A 676 -2.48 26.74 0.56
CA PHE A 676 -2.25 25.60 -0.34
C PHE A 676 -1.88 26.00 -1.77
N ILE A 677 -1.81 27.29 -2.07
CA ILE A 677 -1.39 27.81 -3.37
C ILE A 677 0.09 28.10 -3.30
N PHE A 678 0.88 27.34 -4.06
CA PHE A 678 2.35 27.42 -3.99
C PHE A 678 2.98 28.07 -5.22
N CYS A 679 2.23 28.20 -6.32
CA CYS A 679 2.69 28.84 -7.55
C CYS A 679 1.52 29.52 -8.28
N SER A 680 1.76 30.71 -8.82
CA SER A 680 0.79 31.49 -9.61
C SER A 680 1.35 32.04 -10.92
N ASP A 681 2.64 31.78 -11.17
CA ASP A 681 3.42 32.44 -12.21
C ASP A 681 3.63 31.49 -13.39
N PHE A 682 2.52 31.07 -13.99
CA PHE A 682 2.52 30.24 -15.18
C PHE A 682 1.29 30.49 -16.04
N GLU A 683 1.42 30.17 -17.32
CA GLU A 683 0.38 30.35 -18.33
C GLU A 683 -0.18 28.99 -18.76
N VAL A 684 -1.46 28.99 -19.14
CA VAL A 684 -2.18 27.82 -19.62
C VAL A 684 -2.61 28.08 -21.05
N ASN A 685 -1.93 27.44 -22.01
CA ASN A 685 -2.12 27.67 -23.43
C ASN A 685 -2.89 26.51 -24.07
N ALA A 686 -3.83 26.80 -24.96
CA ALA A 686 -4.52 25.75 -25.72
C ALA A 686 -3.52 25.09 -26.70
N LYS A 687 -3.40 23.76 -26.66
CA LYS A 687 -2.49 23.01 -27.54
C LYS A 687 -2.99 22.97 -28.99
N ASP A 688 -4.30 22.77 -29.14
CA ASP A 688 -4.97 22.61 -30.42
C ASP A 688 -6.07 23.68 -30.57
N SER A 689 -6.35 24.09 -31.80
CA SER A 689 -7.40 25.05 -32.15
C SER A 689 -8.81 24.66 -31.68
N GLY A 690 -9.01 23.40 -31.29
CA GLY A 690 -10.26 22.88 -30.72
C GLY A 690 -10.46 23.13 -29.22
N GLY A 691 -9.49 23.71 -28.50
CA GLY A 691 -9.65 24.13 -27.09
C GLY A 691 -9.87 23.02 -26.06
N ARG A 692 -9.65 21.75 -26.44
CA ARG A 692 -9.90 20.57 -25.58
C ARG A 692 -8.72 20.16 -24.71
N THR A 693 -7.52 20.59 -25.06
CA THR A 693 -6.27 20.22 -24.36
C THR A 693 -5.42 21.46 -24.16
N TRP A 694 -4.85 21.57 -22.98
CA TRP A 694 -4.14 22.74 -22.48
C TRP A 694 -2.74 22.34 -22.02
N VAL A 695 -1.76 23.19 -22.30
CA VAL A 695 -0.34 23.01 -21.96
C VAL A 695 0.04 24.06 -20.93
N LEU A 696 0.70 23.64 -19.86
CA LEU A 696 1.29 24.54 -18.87
C LEU A 696 2.67 24.99 -19.31
N THR A 697 2.94 26.29 -19.26
CA THR A 697 4.32 26.80 -19.33
C THR A 697 5.05 26.48 -18.03
N ASN A 698 6.36 26.21 -18.11
CA ASN A 698 7.23 25.96 -16.95
C ASN A 698 6.80 24.79 -16.03
N TYR A 699 6.16 23.76 -16.58
CA TYR A 699 5.67 22.60 -15.81
C TYR A 699 6.72 21.95 -14.90
N ASP A 700 7.94 21.73 -15.40
CA ASP A 700 9.01 21.10 -14.62
C ASP A 700 9.45 21.99 -13.44
N THR A 701 9.40 23.31 -13.62
CA THR A 701 9.64 24.29 -12.55
C THR A 701 8.56 24.19 -11.49
N ILE A 702 7.27 24.13 -11.88
CA ILE A 702 6.15 23.99 -10.94
C ILE A 702 6.26 22.66 -10.17
N CYS A 703 6.61 21.56 -10.84
CA CYS A 703 6.88 20.28 -10.18
C CYS A 703 8.01 20.37 -9.13
N SER A 704 9.07 21.14 -9.43
CA SER A 704 10.17 21.35 -8.50
C SER A 704 9.77 22.23 -7.31
N GLU A 705 8.97 23.28 -7.55
CA GLU A 705 8.40 24.11 -6.48
C GLU A 705 7.44 23.32 -5.60
N TYR A 706 6.64 22.42 -6.19
CA TYR A 706 5.76 21.54 -5.42
C TYR A 706 6.56 20.62 -4.49
N LYS A 707 7.66 20.00 -4.95
CA LYS A 707 8.51 19.16 -4.09
C LYS A 707 9.06 19.93 -2.90
N LYS A 708 9.49 21.18 -3.12
CA LYS A 708 9.95 22.08 -2.03
C LYS A 708 8.81 22.38 -1.06
N TYR A 709 7.67 22.82 -1.57
CA TYR A 709 6.47 23.09 -0.76
C TYR A 709 6.02 21.83 0.01
N TYR A 710 6.03 20.66 -0.62
CA TYR A 710 5.64 19.40 -0.02
C TYR A 710 6.51 19.03 1.18
N ASN A 711 7.84 19.10 1.01
CA ASN A 711 8.79 18.82 2.08
C ASN A 711 8.72 19.82 3.24
N THR A 712 8.18 21.02 3.00
CA THR A 712 8.05 22.06 4.04
C THR A 712 6.70 21.99 4.77
N TYR A 713 5.61 21.62 4.10
CA TYR A 713 4.25 21.75 4.65
C TYR A 713 3.52 20.43 4.89
N PHE A 714 3.93 19.34 4.24
CA PHE A 714 3.24 18.05 4.33
C PHE A 714 4.08 16.92 4.94
N VAL A 715 5.41 17.00 4.87
CA VAL A 715 6.37 16.16 5.60
C VAL A 715 6.75 16.85 6.89
#